data_AF-A0A2D6HCJ1-F1
#
_entry.id   AF-A0A2D6HCJ1-F1
#
_cell.length_a   1.000
_cell.length_b   1.000
_cell.length_c   1.000
_cell.angle_alpha   90.00
_cell.angle_beta   90.00
_cell.angle_gamma   90.00
#
_symmetry.space_group_name_H-M   'P 1'
#
loop_
_entity.id
_entity.type
_entity.pdbx_description
1 polymer ?
#
loop_
_entity_poly.entity_id
_entity_poly.type
_entity_poly.pdbx_seq_one_letter_code
_entity_poly.pdbx_strand_id
1 'polypeptide(L)'
;MTLPRSTIYPALAALLLFFVAGIPLRSSATAPGAVRAARHLTLGDAPSTAPAAPAPARFKRVVVLGIDGLDPEMLTETIHLFPGRMRHFQRLIDEGGLHSLGTSTPPQSPVAWSNFITGMNPGGHGIFDFIHRDPVLRVPAPGSVREVKGSEVSLWGEWKFPIGGDTPSNRSGEAFWVTLARAGVPADIWRMPANFPVEPAEGLSFSGMMTPALDSAYGEYTIYTSDPPVDAKRSGGRFVTVREFGETIVTEIAGPPNTFKVGDPHQRTPLTIYLDHESAAAVVDTGADTVVLTPGQWSDFLQVDFDLLPLGAMSISGVVRFYLRSLDPFELYASPVNIDPRAPATPVSLPEEASGELAEAIGLYYTQGMAEEVNALKDEAIDEAEFMTQTRLIYDQRVRMMDYALDRYLEGDDGGLFFFYYSTIDLNCHMMWRVHDESHPAHELVADFAAQDSSEWSGREGSTWKDVVHDLYLLMDPVLGTLRERVGEDALLMVMSDHGFESYRRKFSLNTWLLEEGYLVLKGGFERELPRDDPEFQQVNLWGAVDWTRTRAYGVGFNGLYLNLAGRELDNPDTPDVDEGGIVQPGAEADALVAEIKRKLEAVDDGGVQVVLRADITADVYAGARKQEAPDLQVGYNAGYGNADASSVGRIPHAVLSDNLGGTFNGNHLMAPEVVAGTLLTNGKVLPGEHRLEDLTVELLEQYGIAPGADLIGHPVFERTP
;
A
#
# COMPACT_ATOMS: atom_id res chain seq x y z
N MET A 1 34.81 -3.95 -1.64
CA MET A 1 34.63 -3.38 -2.98
C MET A 1 33.49 -4.14 -3.63
N THR A 2 32.27 -3.67 -3.37
CA THR A 2 31.02 -4.15 -3.97
C THR A 2 30.89 -3.51 -5.35
N LEU A 3 30.86 -4.33 -6.40
CA LEU A 3 30.59 -3.85 -7.75
C LEU A 3 29.08 -3.55 -7.89
N PRO A 4 28.68 -2.52 -8.67
CA PRO A 4 27.27 -2.24 -8.95
C PRO A 4 26.55 -3.45 -9.57
N ARG A 5 25.29 -3.69 -9.19
CA ARG A 5 24.46 -4.79 -9.74
C ARG A 5 24.31 -4.72 -11.27
N SER A 6 24.46 -3.53 -11.88
CA SER A 6 24.45 -3.31 -13.33
C SER A 6 25.67 -3.88 -14.09
N THR A 7 26.72 -4.32 -13.39
CA THR A 7 27.91 -4.90 -14.05
C THR A 7 27.82 -6.40 -14.37
N ILE A 8 26.79 -7.12 -13.90
CA ILE A 8 26.71 -8.59 -14.07
C ILE A 8 26.18 -8.98 -15.46
N TYR A 9 25.27 -8.19 -16.05
CA TYR A 9 24.65 -8.50 -17.34
C TYR A 9 25.49 -8.18 -18.59
N PRO A 10 26.30 -7.11 -18.67
CA PRO A 10 27.17 -6.90 -19.84
C PRO A 10 28.36 -7.88 -19.88
N ALA A 11 28.75 -8.46 -18.75
CA ALA A 11 29.80 -9.48 -18.70
C ALA A 11 29.32 -10.84 -19.27
N LEU A 12 28.03 -11.15 -19.15
CA LEU A 12 27.41 -12.34 -19.76
C LEU A 12 27.17 -12.18 -21.26
N ALA A 13 26.86 -10.97 -21.73
CA ALA A 13 26.70 -10.68 -23.16
C ALA A 13 28.02 -10.85 -23.96
N ALA A 14 29.18 -10.66 -23.33
CA ALA A 14 30.49 -10.89 -23.96
C ALA A 14 30.89 -12.38 -24.03
N LEU A 15 30.28 -13.25 -23.21
CA LEU A 15 30.59 -14.68 -23.12
C LEU A 15 29.72 -15.56 -24.03
N LEU A 16 28.63 -15.03 -24.58
CA LEU A 16 27.69 -15.76 -25.45
C LEU A 16 28.13 -15.91 -26.92
N LEU A 17 29.33 -15.45 -27.30
CA LEU A 17 29.87 -15.60 -28.66
C LEU A 17 30.64 -16.91 -28.90
N PHE A 18 30.80 -17.78 -27.91
CA PHE A 18 31.40 -19.09 -28.12
C PHE A 18 30.70 -20.14 -27.24
N PHE A 19 29.77 -20.90 -27.81
CA PHE A 19 29.71 -22.37 -27.82
C PHE A 19 28.34 -22.83 -28.33
N VAL A 20 28.35 -23.43 -29.53
CA VAL A 20 27.27 -24.25 -30.06
C VAL A 20 27.45 -25.67 -29.51
N ALA A 21 26.40 -26.23 -28.92
CA ALA A 21 25.92 -27.62 -29.09
C ALA A 21 25.36 -28.24 -27.79
N GLY A 22 24.15 -28.80 -27.89
CA GLY A 22 23.68 -29.89 -27.03
C GLY A 22 22.52 -29.52 -26.10
N ILE A 23 21.29 -29.50 -26.63
CA ILE A 23 20.05 -29.49 -25.84
C ILE A 23 19.72 -30.93 -25.43
N PRO A 24 19.66 -31.29 -24.14
CA PRO A 24 18.83 -32.40 -23.69
C PRO A 24 17.44 -31.86 -23.32
N LEU A 25 16.44 -32.34 -24.04
CA LEU A 25 15.02 -32.25 -23.68
C LEU A 25 14.84 -32.77 -22.24
N ARG A 26 14.28 -31.95 -21.34
CA ARG A 26 13.77 -32.43 -20.05
C ARG A 26 12.28 -32.71 -20.16
N SER A 27 11.95 -33.94 -19.77
CA SER A 27 10.63 -34.54 -19.77
C SER A 27 9.74 -33.97 -18.67
N SER A 28 8.44 -34.00 -18.98
CA SER A 28 7.29 -33.86 -18.08
C SER A 28 7.54 -34.38 -16.66
N ALA A 29 7.36 -33.51 -15.67
CA ALA A 29 7.19 -33.90 -14.28
C ALA A 29 5.70 -33.76 -13.90
N THR A 30 5.13 -34.91 -13.58
CA THR A 30 3.81 -35.14 -13.00
C THR A 30 3.64 -34.44 -11.64
N ALA A 31 2.44 -33.95 -11.38
CA ALA A 31 1.98 -33.36 -10.13
C ALA A 31 2.33 -34.18 -8.87
N PRO A 32 2.71 -33.49 -7.79
CA PRO A 32 2.16 -33.79 -6.47
C PRO A 32 1.87 -32.53 -5.65
N GLY A 33 0.74 -32.49 -4.93
CA GLY A 33 0.52 -31.39 -3.97
C GLY A 33 -0.85 -31.27 -3.30
N ALA A 34 -1.82 -32.14 -3.58
CA ALA A 34 -3.11 -32.12 -2.88
C ALA A 34 -3.04 -32.77 -1.48
N VAL A 35 -2.17 -32.32 -0.57
CA VAL A 35 -2.23 -32.67 0.86
C VAL A 35 -1.58 -31.56 1.72
N ARG A 36 -2.27 -30.43 1.93
CA ARG A 36 -2.11 -29.61 3.16
C ARG A 36 -3.21 -28.56 3.40
N ALA A 37 -4.30 -28.57 2.64
CA ALA A 37 -5.45 -27.69 2.83
C ALA A 37 -6.60 -28.45 3.54
N ALA A 38 -6.47 -28.66 4.85
CA ALA A 38 -7.58 -29.04 5.74
C ALA A 38 -7.11 -29.03 7.20
N ARG A 39 -6.94 -27.84 7.79
CA ARG A 39 -6.83 -27.72 9.27
C ARG A 39 -7.76 -26.68 9.89
N HIS A 40 -8.49 -25.89 9.12
CA HIS A 40 -9.51 -25.01 9.67
C HIS A 40 -10.88 -25.35 9.09
N LEU A 41 -11.75 -25.82 9.98
CA LEU A 41 -13.22 -25.98 9.95
C LEU A 41 -13.65 -27.30 10.59
N THR A 42 -13.33 -27.49 11.88
CA THR A 42 -14.18 -28.24 12.82
C THR A 42 -13.97 -27.70 14.22
N LEU A 43 -14.97 -26.97 14.74
CA LEU A 43 -15.13 -26.77 16.18
C LEU A 43 -15.61 -28.10 16.77
N GLY A 44 -14.67 -28.90 17.27
CA GLY A 44 -14.95 -30.13 17.99
C GLY A 44 -13.99 -30.25 19.16
N ASP A 45 -14.52 -30.29 20.38
CA ASP A 45 -13.79 -30.53 21.63
C ASP A 45 -13.08 -31.88 21.59
N ALA A 46 -11.86 -31.92 21.07
CA ALA A 46 -10.90 -32.97 21.34
C ALA A 46 -9.87 -32.45 22.37
N PRO A 47 -9.47 -33.25 23.37
CA PRO A 47 -8.51 -32.81 24.37
C PRO A 47 -7.15 -32.57 23.69
N SER A 48 -6.84 -31.29 23.45
CA SER A 48 -5.54 -30.85 22.98
C SER A 48 -4.51 -31.14 24.07
N THR A 49 -3.60 -32.08 23.81
CA THR A 49 -2.36 -32.15 24.57
C THR A 49 -1.57 -30.90 24.19
N ALA A 50 -1.49 -29.94 25.12
CA ALA A 50 -0.72 -28.72 24.95
C ALA A 50 0.66 -29.06 24.35
N PRO A 51 1.08 -28.40 23.24
CA PRO A 51 2.40 -28.62 22.69
C PRO A 51 3.44 -28.35 23.78
N ALA A 52 4.46 -29.20 23.84
CA ALA A 52 5.57 -29.01 24.78
C ALA A 52 6.17 -27.62 24.55
N ALA A 53 6.43 -26.87 25.63
CA ALA A 53 7.05 -25.55 25.54
C ALA A 53 8.35 -25.63 24.71
N PRO A 54 8.57 -24.69 23.77
CA PRO A 54 9.78 -24.69 22.95
C PRO A 54 11.03 -24.63 23.84
N ALA A 55 12.13 -25.23 23.38
CA ALA A 55 13.41 -25.18 24.08
C ALA A 55 13.86 -23.72 24.28
N PRO A 56 14.64 -23.41 25.35
CA PRO A 56 15.11 -22.05 25.60
C PRO A 56 15.98 -21.57 24.44
N ALA A 57 15.50 -20.55 23.74
CA ALA A 57 16.16 -19.98 22.56
C ALA A 57 17.37 -19.11 22.95
N ARG A 58 18.32 -18.94 22.01
CA ARG A 58 19.51 -18.09 22.19
C ARG A 58 19.15 -16.62 22.47
N PHE A 59 18.15 -16.12 21.76
CA PHE A 59 17.58 -14.79 21.89
C PHE A 59 16.14 -14.92 22.36
N LYS A 60 15.67 -13.90 23.10
CA LYS A 60 14.26 -13.79 23.49
C LYS A 60 13.38 -13.83 22.24
N ARG A 61 12.26 -14.55 22.30
CA ARG A 61 11.25 -14.55 21.24
C ARG A 61 10.38 -13.30 21.38
N VAL A 62 10.40 -12.44 20.37
CA VAL A 62 9.54 -11.26 20.26
C VAL A 62 8.72 -11.36 18.99
N VAL A 63 7.41 -11.16 19.11
CA VAL A 63 6.42 -11.32 18.04
C VAL A 63 5.67 -10.00 17.90
N VAL A 64 5.67 -9.42 16.71
CA VAL A 64 4.94 -8.21 16.38
C VAL A 64 3.96 -8.52 15.25
N LEU A 65 2.67 -8.37 15.55
CA LEU A 65 1.59 -8.42 14.57
C LEU A 65 1.20 -6.98 14.22
N GLY A 66 1.59 -6.53 13.04
CA GLY A 66 1.14 -5.26 12.47
C GLY A 66 -0.22 -5.44 11.80
N ILE A 67 -1.24 -4.71 12.25
CA ILE A 67 -2.57 -4.68 11.63
C ILE A 67 -2.81 -3.23 11.22
N ASP A 68 -2.69 -2.94 9.93
CA ASP A 68 -2.88 -1.60 9.38
C ASP A 68 -4.32 -1.13 9.59
N GLY A 69 -4.48 0.09 10.10
CA GLY A 69 -5.79 0.69 10.37
C GLY A 69 -6.59 0.10 11.54
N LEU A 70 -5.98 -0.65 12.47
CA LEU A 70 -6.68 -1.14 13.66
C LEU A 70 -6.94 0.02 14.65
N ASP A 71 -8.15 0.56 14.57
CA ASP A 71 -8.63 1.66 15.40
C ASP A 71 -8.99 1.19 16.82
N PRO A 72 -8.52 1.86 17.88
CA PRO A 72 -8.76 1.43 19.25
C PRO A 72 -10.23 1.58 19.70
N GLU A 73 -10.97 2.56 19.16
CA GLU A 73 -12.37 2.76 19.51
C GLU A 73 -13.25 1.71 18.81
N MET A 74 -13.03 1.48 17.52
CA MET A 74 -13.72 0.44 16.75
C MET A 74 -13.42 -0.96 17.28
N LEU A 75 -12.18 -1.22 17.72
CA LEU A 75 -11.82 -2.47 18.38
C LEU A 75 -12.60 -2.66 19.69
N THR A 76 -12.67 -1.61 20.51
CA THR A 76 -13.43 -1.62 21.77
C THR A 76 -14.92 -1.88 21.54
N GLU A 77 -15.51 -1.20 20.56
CA GLU A 77 -16.91 -1.40 20.16
C GLU A 77 -17.15 -2.83 19.67
N THR A 78 -16.29 -3.34 18.79
CA THR A 78 -16.40 -4.71 18.26
C THR A 78 -16.31 -5.76 19.36
N ILE A 79 -15.40 -5.60 20.32
CA ILE A 79 -15.28 -6.47 21.50
C ILE A 79 -16.58 -6.44 22.32
N HIS A 80 -17.15 -5.25 22.53
CA HIS A 80 -18.39 -5.09 23.28
C HIS A 80 -19.58 -5.77 22.60
N LEU A 81 -19.69 -5.64 21.27
CA LEU A 81 -20.76 -6.23 20.47
C LEU A 81 -20.61 -7.76 20.35
N PHE A 82 -19.38 -8.27 20.29
CA PHE A 82 -19.09 -9.68 20.01
C PHE A 82 -18.09 -10.34 20.98
N PRO A 83 -18.34 -10.31 22.31
CA PRO A 83 -17.36 -10.74 23.31
C PRO A 83 -16.95 -12.22 23.18
N GLY A 84 -17.85 -13.08 22.69
CA GLY A 84 -17.54 -14.50 22.45
C GLY A 84 -16.66 -14.77 21.22
N ARG A 85 -16.57 -13.82 20.28
CA ARG A 85 -15.78 -13.91 19.05
C ARG A 85 -14.50 -13.05 19.07
N MET A 86 -14.32 -12.21 20.10
CA MET A 86 -13.15 -11.35 20.29
C MET A 86 -12.33 -11.73 21.54
N ARG A 87 -12.32 -13.01 21.90
CA ARG A 87 -11.77 -13.49 23.18
C ARG A 87 -10.24 -13.36 23.25
N HIS A 88 -9.53 -13.44 22.12
CA HIS A 88 -8.08 -13.40 22.09
C HIS A 88 -7.59 -11.97 22.24
N PHE A 89 -8.27 -11.00 21.60
CA PHE A 89 -8.08 -9.57 21.85
C PHE A 89 -8.42 -9.19 23.28
N GLN A 90 -9.60 -9.57 23.79
CA GLN A 90 -10.00 -9.29 25.17
C GLN A 90 -8.96 -9.82 26.17
N ARG A 91 -8.47 -11.05 25.96
CA ARG A 91 -7.46 -11.63 26.84
C ARG A 91 -6.14 -10.85 26.81
N LEU A 92 -5.70 -10.35 25.65
CA LEU A 92 -4.47 -9.54 25.56
C LEU A 92 -4.65 -8.17 26.25
N ILE A 93 -5.85 -7.59 26.14
CA ILE A 93 -6.23 -6.37 26.87
C ILE A 93 -6.22 -6.61 28.38
N ASP A 94 -6.72 -7.76 28.85
CA ASP A 94 -6.70 -8.10 30.28
C ASP A 94 -5.27 -8.25 30.84
N GLU A 95 -4.29 -8.59 29.99
CA GLU A 95 -2.89 -8.82 30.35
C GLU A 95 -2.06 -7.53 30.37
N GLY A 96 -2.13 -6.72 29.30
CA GLY A 96 -1.30 -5.51 29.16
C GLY A 96 -2.05 -4.20 28.94
N GLY A 97 -3.37 -4.24 28.74
CA GLY A 97 -4.22 -3.08 28.45
C GLY A 97 -4.36 -2.74 26.97
N LEU A 98 -5.38 -1.93 26.64
CA LEU A 98 -5.55 -1.28 25.34
C LEU A 98 -4.95 0.13 25.40
N HIS A 99 -3.92 0.38 24.60
CA HIS A 99 -3.22 1.66 24.55
C HIS A 99 -3.40 2.31 23.19
N SER A 100 -3.70 3.61 23.22
CA SER A 100 -3.62 4.44 22.01
C SER A 100 -2.14 4.68 21.68
N LEU A 101 -1.75 4.38 20.45
CA LEU A 101 -0.40 4.55 19.94
C LEU A 101 -0.35 5.78 19.01
N GLY A 102 0.48 6.76 19.36
CA GLY A 102 0.60 7.98 18.58
C GLY A 102 1.16 7.73 17.19
N THR A 103 0.34 8.03 16.17
CA THR A 103 0.70 7.91 14.75
C THR A 103 1.59 9.07 14.26
N SER A 104 2.05 9.00 13.01
CA SER A 104 2.89 10.01 12.36
C SER A 104 2.14 11.33 12.10
N THR A 105 2.89 12.39 11.80
CA THR A 105 2.35 13.65 11.28
C THR A 105 2.89 13.82 9.86
N PRO A 106 2.07 13.69 8.80
CA PRO A 106 0.66 13.32 8.81
C PRO A 106 0.46 11.81 9.02
N PRO A 107 -0.70 11.37 9.52
CA PRO A 107 -1.02 9.96 9.78
C PRO A 107 -1.27 9.20 8.48
N GLN A 108 -0.22 8.90 7.74
CA GLN A 108 -0.29 8.13 6.49
C GLN A 108 0.58 6.89 6.63
N SER A 109 0.10 5.73 6.17
CA SER A 109 0.83 4.46 6.27
C SER A 109 2.30 4.53 5.81
N PRO A 110 2.68 5.09 4.64
CA PRO A 110 4.08 5.21 4.25
C PRO A 110 4.92 6.03 5.24
N VAL A 111 4.33 7.04 5.88
CA VAL A 111 5.00 7.90 6.86
C VAL A 111 5.08 7.17 8.20
N ALA A 112 3.97 6.60 8.66
CA ALA A 112 3.82 5.92 9.94
C ALA A 112 4.72 4.67 10.02
N TRP A 113 4.69 3.82 8.99
CA TRP A 113 5.59 2.68 8.92
C TRP A 113 7.06 3.10 8.78
N SER A 114 7.36 4.21 8.08
CA SER A 114 8.73 4.76 8.07
C SER A 114 9.20 5.21 9.46
N ASN A 115 8.31 5.78 10.28
CA ASN A 115 8.62 6.10 11.67
C ASN A 115 9.01 4.83 12.44
N PHE A 116 8.19 3.78 12.36
CA PHE A 116 8.44 2.50 13.03
C PHE A 116 9.70 1.78 12.52
N ILE A 117 9.97 1.82 11.22
CA ILE A 117 11.12 1.13 10.63
C ILE A 117 12.44 1.78 11.07
N THR A 118 12.48 3.11 11.15
CA THR A 118 13.71 3.88 11.35
C THR A 118 13.90 4.37 12.78
N GLY A 119 12.83 4.45 13.57
CA GLY A 119 12.79 5.14 14.85
C GLY A 119 12.98 6.66 14.72
N MET A 120 12.83 7.22 13.52
CA MET A 120 12.92 8.66 13.22
C MET A 120 11.52 9.23 12.94
N ASN A 121 11.40 10.56 12.88
CA ASN A 121 10.20 11.21 12.32
C ASN A 121 10.46 11.68 10.87
N PRO A 122 9.47 12.28 10.18
CA PRO A 122 9.59 12.65 8.76
C PRO A 122 10.78 13.54 8.42
N GLY A 123 11.23 14.39 9.34
CA GLY A 123 12.44 15.19 9.10
C GLY A 123 13.74 14.37 9.04
N GLY A 124 13.74 13.14 9.55
CA GLY A 124 14.89 12.23 9.56
C GLY A 124 14.86 11.27 8.37
N HIS A 125 13.73 10.59 8.17
CA HIS A 125 13.59 9.60 7.10
C HIS A 125 13.10 10.19 5.76
N GLY A 126 12.54 11.41 5.78
CA GLY A 126 12.17 12.20 4.61
C GLY A 126 11.08 11.59 3.72
N ILE A 127 10.16 10.85 4.32
CA ILE A 127 8.87 10.48 3.72
C ILE A 127 7.83 11.37 4.39
N PHE A 128 7.15 12.22 3.61
CA PHE A 128 6.22 13.22 4.17
C PHE A 128 4.76 12.97 3.79
N ASP A 129 4.55 12.15 2.76
CA ASP A 129 3.25 11.86 2.15
C ASP A 129 3.40 10.63 1.22
N PHE A 130 2.30 10.04 0.74
CA PHE A 130 2.29 9.12 -0.40
C PHE A 130 2.84 9.78 -1.69
N ILE A 131 2.63 11.09 -1.82
CA ILE A 131 3.00 11.87 -2.99
C ILE A 131 4.02 12.95 -2.59
N HIS A 132 5.21 12.87 -3.15
CA HIS A 132 6.18 13.95 -3.06
C HIS A 132 5.88 15.03 -4.11
N ARG A 133 6.39 16.24 -3.89
CA ARG A 133 6.38 17.25 -4.95
C ARG A 133 7.71 17.28 -5.68
N ASP A 134 7.65 17.51 -6.98
CA ASP A 134 8.80 18.00 -7.73
C ASP A 134 8.97 19.51 -7.45
N PRO A 135 10.13 20.00 -6.98
CA PRO A 135 10.36 21.43 -6.69
C PRO A 135 10.48 22.34 -7.91
N VAL A 136 10.64 21.76 -9.09
CA VAL A 136 10.71 22.48 -10.35
C VAL A 136 9.30 22.57 -10.91
N LEU A 137 8.71 21.41 -11.18
CA LEU A 137 7.44 21.33 -11.88
C LEU A 137 6.24 21.59 -10.96
N ARG A 138 6.44 21.52 -9.63
CA ARG A 138 5.38 21.64 -8.61
C ARG A 138 4.24 20.66 -8.88
N VAL A 139 4.62 19.47 -9.37
CA VAL A 139 3.73 18.34 -9.70
C VAL A 139 3.93 17.20 -8.70
N PRO A 140 2.95 16.29 -8.56
CA PRO A 140 3.13 15.00 -7.92
C PRO A 140 4.30 14.19 -8.46
N ALA A 141 5.08 13.60 -7.56
CA ALA A 141 6.14 12.64 -7.80
C ALA A 141 6.00 11.45 -6.80
N PRO A 142 6.43 10.23 -7.16
CA PRO A 142 6.35 9.08 -6.25
C PRO A 142 7.11 9.30 -4.94
N GLY A 143 6.51 8.94 -3.80
CA GLY A 143 7.14 9.09 -2.48
C GLY A 143 8.10 7.96 -2.10
N SER A 144 7.97 6.76 -2.67
CA SER A 144 8.68 5.53 -2.25
C SER A 144 10.16 5.48 -2.59
N VAL A 145 10.50 5.93 -3.80
CA VAL A 145 11.76 5.63 -4.47
C VAL A 145 12.27 6.87 -5.18
N ARG A 146 13.60 6.98 -5.28
CA ARG A 146 14.25 8.00 -6.10
C ARG A 146 14.72 7.34 -7.39
N GLU A 147 14.45 7.98 -8.52
CA GLU A 147 15.05 7.55 -9.78
C GLU A 147 16.48 8.11 -9.88
N VAL A 148 17.48 7.23 -9.89
CA VAL A 148 18.86 7.62 -10.22
C VAL A 148 19.07 7.34 -11.69
N LYS A 149 19.05 8.39 -12.52
CA LYS A 149 19.21 8.26 -13.97
C LYS A 149 20.57 7.65 -14.34
N GLY A 150 20.53 6.53 -15.05
CA GLY A 150 21.68 5.96 -15.74
C GLY A 150 21.98 6.70 -17.04
N SER A 151 23.05 6.28 -17.73
CA SER A 151 23.25 6.63 -19.14
C SER A 151 22.59 5.57 -20.03
N GLU A 152 22.33 5.87 -21.29
CA GLU A 152 21.76 4.89 -22.24
C GLU A 152 22.64 4.80 -23.50
N VAL A 153 22.78 3.60 -24.06
CA VAL A 153 23.37 3.40 -25.39
C VAL A 153 22.28 2.98 -26.36
N SER A 154 22.02 3.83 -27.35
CA SER A 154 21.08 3.52 -28.42
C SER A 154 21.73 2.69 -29.53
N LEU A 155 21.04 1.65 -29.96
CA LEU A 155 21.42 0.78 -31.07
C LEU A 155 20.33 0.81 -32.16
N TRP A 156 20.74 1.12 -33.39
CA TRP A 156 19.87 1.08 -34.59
C TRP A 156 18.64 2.00 -34.55
N GLY A 157 18.56 2.94 -33.61
CA GLY A 157 17.47 3.91 -33.48
C GLY A 157 16.17 3.36 -32.88
N GLU A 158 16.02 2.04 -32.77
CA GLU A 158 14.87 1.38 -32.12
C GLU A 158 15.21 0.91 -30.70
N TRP A 159 16.44 0.44 -30.48
CA TRP A 159 16.86 -0.16 -29.21
C TRP A 159 17.67 0.82 -28.38
N LYS A 160 17.51 0.76 -27.07
CA LYS A 160 18.33 1.46 -26.07
C LYS A 160 18.73 0.46 -24.98
N PHE A 161 19.93 0.60 -24.45
CA PHE A 161 20.42 -0.26 -23.38
C PHE A 161 20.88 0.63 -22.23
N PRO A 162 20.21 0.55 -21.06
CA PRO A 162 20.62 1.34 -19.90
C PRO A 162 21.99 0.87 -19.41
N ILE A 163 22.85 1.84 -19.07
CA ILE A 163 24.17 1.67 -18.49
C ILE A 163 24.22 2.46 -17.19
N GLY A 164 24.17 1.72 -16.07
CA GLY A 164 24.00 2.32 -14.75
C GLY A 164 22.57 2.77 -14.49
N GLY A 165 22.37 3.48 -13.39
CA GLY A 165 21.06 3.80 -12.84
C GLY A 165 20.64 2.84 -11.73
N ASP A 166 19.78 3.31 -10.85
CA ASP A 166 19.26 2.56 -9.69
C ASP A 166 17.92 3.19 -9.24
N THR A 167 17.12 2.44 -8.49
CA THR A 167 15.85 2.89 -7.93
C THR A 167 15.89 2.75 -6.40
N PRO A 168 16.81 3.44 -5.71
CA PRO A 168 16.94 3.33 -4.26
C PRO A 168 15.67 3.82 -3.56
N SER A 169 15.45 3.31 -2.34
CA SER A 169 14.42 3.85 -1.46
C SER A 169 14.63 5.35 -1.28
N ASN A 170 13.53 6.11 -1.32
CA ASN A 170 13.52 7.50 -0.93
C ASN A 170 13.55 7.66 0.60
N ARG A 171 13.35 6.58 1.37
CA ARG A 171 13.45 6.60 2.83
C ARG A 171 14.92 6.63 3.24
N SER A 172 15.30 7.63 4.02
CA SER A 172 16.58 7.64 4.76
C SER A 172 16.43 7.00 6.12
N GLY A 173 17.56 6.67 6.75
CA GLY A 173 17.56 5.90 7.98
C GLY A 173 17.55 4.41 7.67
N GLU A 174 18.32 3.67 8.45
CA GLU A 174 18.44 2.23 8.29
C GLU A 174 17.30 1.53 9.03
N ALA A 175 16.78 0.44 8.45
CA ALA A 175 15.78 -0.34 9.14
C ALA A 175 16.33 -0.99 10.41
N PHE A 176 15.55 -0.98 11.49
CA PHE A 176 16.02 -1.48 12.79
C PHE A 176 16.41 -2.97 12.76
N TRP A 177 15.81 -3.79 11.88
CA TRP A 177 16.21 -5.19 11.72
C TRP A 177 17.60 -5.37 11.07
N VAL A 178 18.10 -4.39 10.32
CA VAL A 178 19.50 -4.39 9.87
C VAL A 178 20.43 -4.16 11.06
N THR A 179 20.01 -3.33 12.02
CA THR A 179 20.73 -3.17 13.30
C THR A 179 20.71 -4.45 14.13
N LEU A 180 19.58 -5.16 14.18
CA LEU A 180 19.49 -6.50 14.79
C LEU A 180 20.45 -7.49 14.12
N ALA A 181 20.49 -7.51 12.79
CA ALA A 181 21.37 -8.38 12.03
C ALA A 181 22.86 -8.16 12.36
N ARG A 182 23.30 -6.91 12.52
CA ARG A 182 24.69 -6.60 12.95
C ARG A 182 25.02 -7.09 14.36
N ALA A 183 24.02 -7.21 15.23
CA ALA A 183 24.15 -7.82 16.55
C ALA A 183 24.01 -9.36 16.52
N GLY A 184 23.75 -9.94 15.35
CA GLY A 184 23.52 -11.38 15.16
C GLY A 184 22.17 -11.86 15.70
N VAL A 185 21.20 -10.95 15.87
CA VAL A 185 19.82 -11.27 16.27
C VAL A 185 19.00 -11.56 15.00
N PRO A 186 18.48 -12.78 14.82
CA PRO A 186 17.60 -13.09 13.69
C PRO A 186 16.32 -12.27 13.74
N ALA A 187 15.90 -11.79 12.57
CA ALA A 187 14.64 -11.10 12.39
C ALA A 187 13.96 -11.60 11.11
N ASP A 188 12.75 -12.14 11.26
CA ASP A 188 11.88 -12.56 10.19
C ASP A 188 10.83 -11.47 9.96
N ILE A 189 11.01 -10.69 8.89
CA ILE A 189 10.21 -9.52 8.54
C ILE A 189 9.31 -9.86 7.35
N TRP A 190 8.01 -10.01 7.61
CA TRP A 190 7.04 -10.40 6.60
C TRP A 190 6.13 -9.25 6.21
N ARG A 191 6.09 -8.95 4.89
CA ARG A 191 5.19 -7.96 4.29
C ARG A 191 5.34 -6.55 4.87
N MET A 192 6.55 -6.14 5.25
CA MET A 192 6.79 -4.82 5.84
C MET A 192 6.46 -3.69 4.84
N PRO A 193 5.51 -2.78 5.16
CA PRO A 193 5.26 -1.58 4.37
C PRO A 193 6.53 -0.73 4.19
N ALA A 194 6.64 0.00 3.08
CA ALA A 194 7.81 0.87 2.80
C ALA A 194 9.19 0.15 2.84
N ASN A 195 9.21 -1.18 2.64
CA ASN A 195 10.41 -2.01 2.51
C ASN A 195 10.65 -2.48 1.06
N PHE A 196 10.45 -1.57 0.10
CA PHE A 196 10.80 -1.80 -1.31
C PHE A 196 11.69 -0.65 -1.83
N PRO A 197 12.91 -0.92 -2.34
CA PRO A 197 13.59 -2.22 -2.39
C PRO A 197 13.81 -2.85 -0.99
N VAL A 198 13.88 -4.18 -0.94
CA VAL A 198 13.98 -4.96 0.31
C VAL A 198 15.31 -4.69 1.02
N GLU A 199 15.26 -4.33 2.31
CA GLU A 199 16.43 -4.30 3.19
C GLU A 199 16.71 -5.68 3.80
N PRO A 200 17.98 -6.11 3.88
CA PRO A 200 18.33 -7.45 4.38
C PRO A 200 18.10 -7.61 5.88
N ALA A 201 17.85 -8.83 6.32
CA ALA A 201 17.85 -9.23 7.73
C ALA A 201 18.79 -10.45 7.91
N GLU A 202 19.15 -10.78 9.16
CA GLU A 202 19.82 -12.06 9.45
C GLU A 202 18.87 -13.26 9.27
N GLY A 203 17.55 -13.02 9.44
CA GLY A 203 16.49 -13.96 9.06
C GLY A 203 15.98 -13.70 7.64
N LEU A 204 14.66 -13.71 7.46
CA LEU A 204 14.01 -13.35 6.20
C LEU A 204 13.52 -11.90 6.18
N SER A 205 13.49 -11.29 5.01
CA SER A 205 12.88 -9.97 4.80
C SER A 205 12.05 -9.96 3.53
N PHE A 206 10.77 -9.59 3.64
CA PHE A 206 9.84 -9.47 2.52
C PHE A 206 9.35 -8.03 2.41
N SER A 207 9.21 -7.54 1.18
CA SER A 207 8.55 -6.26 0.92
C SER A 207 7.03 -6.36 1.15
N GLY A 208 6.41 -5.23 1.47
CA GLY A 208 4.98 -5.11 1.76
C GLY A 208 4.29 -4.04 0.91
N MET A 209 3.40 -3.27 1.53
CA MET A 209 2.76 -2.12 0.90
C MET A 209 3.80 -1.23 0.20
N MET A 210 3.44 -0.71 -0.98
CA MET A 210 4.31 0.02 -1.93
C MET A 210 5.28 -0.83 -2.76
N THR A 211 5.21 -2.16 -2.67
CA THR A 211 5.79 -3.03 -3.72
C THR A 211 5.01 -2.82 -5.03
N PRO A 212 5.67 -2.44 -6.13
CA PRO A 212 5.00 -2.19 -7.40
C PRO A 212 4.49 -3.49 -8.03
N ALA A 213 3.51 -3.36 -8.91
CA ALA A 213 3.20 -4.41 -9.88
C ALA A 213 4.28 -4.42 -10.98
N LEU A 214 4.30 -5.48 -11.79
CA LEU A 214 5.20 -5.58 -12.92
C LEU A 214 4.87 -4.56 -14.02
N ASP A 215 3.58 -4.29 -14.24
CA ASP A 215 3.09 -3.39 -15.28
C ASP A 215 3.23 -1.90 -14.92
N SER A 216 3.16 -1.54 -13.63
CA SER A 216 3.06 -0.16 -13.15
C SER A 216 3.31 -0.05 -11.64
N ALA A 217 3.51 1.18 -11.15
CA ALA A 217 3.83 1.44 -9.74
C ALA A 217 2.72 1.01 -8.76
N TYR A 218 1.44 1.06 -9.17
CA TYR A 218 0.28 0.75 -8.33
C TYR A 218 -0.62 -0.36 -8.89
N GLY A 219 -0.20 -1.02 -9.98
CA GLY A 219 -0.98 -2.02 -10.69
C GLY A 219 -2.08 -1.44 -11.57
N GLU A 220 -2.24 -2.00 -12.78
CA GLU A 220 -3.34 -1.65 -13.68
C GLU A 220 -4.19 -2.88 -14.02
N TYR A 221 -5.44 -2.88 -13.59
CA TYR A 221 -6.40 -3.91 -13.96
C TYR A 221 -6.90 -3.75 -15.41
N THR A 222 -7.45 -4.83 -15.96
CA THR A 222 -8.07 -4.81 -17.31
C THR A 222 -9.42 -5.53 -17.30
N ILE A 223 -10.44 -4.92 -17.93
CA ILE A 223 -11.72 -5.55 -18.26
C ILE A 223 -11.75 -5.87 -19.75
N TYR A 224 -11.90 -7.14 -20.10
CA TYR A 224 -12.18 -7.58 -21.45
C TYR A 224 -13.69 -7.72 -21.60
N THR A 225 -14.30 -6.94 -22.49
CA THR A 225 -15.76 -6.93 -22.66
C THR A 225 -16.20 -6.88 -24.12
N SER A 226 -17.27 -7.59 -24.45
CA SER A 226 -17.94 -7.47 -25.76
C SER A 226 -18.87 -6.25 -25.84
N ASP A 227 -19.22 -5.66 -24.71
CA ASP A 227 -20.12 -4.50 -24.60
C ASP A 227 -19.48 -3.39 -23.72
N PRO A 228 -18.51 -2.64 -24.26
CA PRO A 228 -17.79 -1.64 -23.47
C PRO A 228 -18.72 -0.47 -23.07
N PRO A 229 -18.54 0.09 -21.87
CA PRO A 229 -19.31 1.27 -21.46
C PRO A 229 -19.07 2.44 -22.42
N VAL A 230 -20.07 3.31 -22.58
CA VAL A 230 -20.07 4.43 -23.55
C VAL A 230 -18.83 5.34 -23.39
N ASP A 231 -18.34 5.49 -22.16
CA ASP A 231 -17.18 6.31 -21.81
C ASP A 231 -15.86 5.52 -21.66
N ALA A 232 -15.78 4.27 -22.14
CA ALA A 232 -14.57 3.43 -22.06
C ALA A 232 -13.29 4.05 -22.65
N LYS A 233 -13.40 5.09 -23.49
CA LYS A 233 -12.24 5.84 -24.00
C LYS A 233 -11.61 6.76 -22.95
N ARG A 234 -12.33 7.11 -21.88
CA ARG A 234 -11.83 7.96 -20.78
C ARG A 234 -11.12 7.15 -19.69
N SER A 235 -11.31 5.84 -19.62
CA SER A 235 -10.73 4.96 -18.60
C SER A 235 -9.29 4.50 -18.90
N GLY A 236 -8.53 5.25 -19.71
CA GLY A 236 -7.09 5.05 -19.87
C GLY A 236 -6.67 3.73 -20.54
N GLY A 237 -7.58 3.00 -21.19
CA GLY A 237 -7.26 1.71 -21.81
C GLY A 237 -7.53 0.48 -20.93
N ARG A 238 -8.11 0.66 -19.74
CA ARG A 238 -8.51 -0.42 -18.82
C ARG A 238 -9.65 -1.30 -19.35
N PHE A 239 -10.43 -0.82 -20.33
CA PHE A 239 -11.48 -1.60 -20.98
C PHE A 239 -11.04 -1.98 -22.40
N VAL A 240 -10.87 -3.28 -22.62
CA VAL A 240 -10.48 -3.88 -23.90
C VAL A 240 -11.73 -4.46 -24.55
N THR A 241 -12.16 -3.85 -25.66
CA THR A 241 -13.27 -4.41 -26.45
C THR A 241 -12.82 -5.67 -27.17
N VAL A 242 -13.51 -6.78 -26.90
CA VAL A 242 -13.25 -8.08 -27.53
C VAL A 242 -14.39 -8.51 -28.44
N ARG A 243 -14.12 -9.45 -29.34
CA ARG A 243 -15.13 -10.04 -30.22
C ARG A 243 -14.98 -11.54 -30.23
N GLU A 244 -16.11 -12.22 -30.09
CA GLU A 244 -16.19 -13.67 -30.26
C GLU A 244 -16.16 -14.04 -31.76
N PHE A 245 -15.30 -14.98 -32.11
CA PHE A 245 -15.24 -15.60 -33.43
C PHE A 245 -15.30 -17.12 -33.30
N GLY A 246 -16.50 -17.69 -33.46
CA GLY A 246 -16.71 -19.13 -33.35
C GLY A 246 -16.30 -19.64 -31.96
N GLU A 247 -16.94 -19.13 -30.90
CA GLU A 247 -16.72 -19.52 -29.51
C GLU A 247 -15.29 -19.25 -29.00
N THR A 248 -14.52 -18.43 -29.72
CA THR A 248 -13.16 -18.07 -29.33
C THR A 248 -12.99 -16.56 -29.36
N ILE A 249 -12.39 -16.02 -28.31
CA ILE A 249 -11.91 -14.65 -28.22
C ILE A 249 -10.38 -14.70 -28.21
N VAL A 250 -9.74 -13.96 -29.12
CA VAL A 250 -8.29 -13.80 -29.16
C VAL A 250 -7.96 -12.34 -28.87
N THR A 251 -7.14 -12.10 -27.86
CA THR A 251 -6.74 -10.77 -27.39
C THR A 251 -5.32 -10.85 -26.80
N GLU A 252 -4.95 -9.86 -26.00
CA GLU A 252 -3.62 -9.74 -25.39
C GLU A 252 -3.69 -9.11 -23.99
N ILE A 253 -2.70 -9.43 -23.17
CA ILE A 253 -2.48 -8.84 -21.85
C ILE A 253 -1.37 -7.79 -21.99
N ALA A 254 -1.61 -6.58 -21.50
CA ALA A 254 -0.59 -5.55 -21.39
C ALA A 254 0.35 -5.86 -20.21
N GLY A 255 1.65 -5.67 -20.40
CA GLY A 255 2.67 -5.91 -19.38
C GLY A 255 3.57 -4.70 -19.18
N PRO A 256 4.80 -4.89 -18.67
CA PRO A 256 5.71 -3.80 -18.35
C PRO A 256 6.12 -2.96 -19.57
N PRO A 257 6.50 -1.69 -19.37
CA PRO A 257 7.23 -0.92 -20.38
C PRO A 257 8.54 -1.61 -20.76
N ASN A 258 8.83 -1.69 -22.06
CA ASN A 258 10.10 -2.25 -22.53
C ASN A 258 11.18 -1.19 -22.53
N THR A 259 11.94 -1.14 -21.44
CA THR A 259 13.06 -0.22 -21.25
C THR A 259 14.21 -0.43 -22.22
N PHE A 260 14.20 -1.51 -23.02
CA PHE A 260 15.16 -1.72 -24.09
C PHE A 260 14.76 -1.07 -25.42
N LYS A 261 13.56 -0.51 -25.54
CA LYS A 261 13.06 0.13 -26.77
C LYS A 261 12.88 1.63 -26.58
N VAL A 262 13.19 2.40 -27.61
CA VAL A 262 12.98 3.86 -27.62
C VAL A 262 11.51 4.17 -27.42
N GLY A 263 11.21 5.03 -26.45
CA GLY A 263 9.84 5.39 -26.06
C GLY A 263 9.17 4.43 -25.08
N ASP A 264 9.89 3.43 -24.58
CA ASP A 264 9.47 2.51 -23.53
C ASP A 264 8.07 1.88 -23.75
N PRO A 265 7.78 1.35 -24.97
CA PRO A 265 6.46 0.82 -25.26
C PRO A 265 6.14 -0.39 -24.36
N HIS A 266 4.91 -0.45 -23.84
CA HIS A 266 4.42 -1.60 -23.09
C HIS A 266 4.50 -2.89 -23.92
N GLN A 267 5.09 -3.93 -23.34
CA GLN A 267 5.02 -5.27 -23.91
C GLN A 267 3.61 -5.84 -23.78
N ARG A 268 3.30 -6.79 -24.65
CA ARG A 268 2.04 -7.51 -24.65
C ARG A 268 2.29 -8.99 -24.87
N THR A 269 1.45 -9.83 -24.28
CA THR A 269 1.50 -11.28 -24.46
C THR A 269 0.11 -11.81 -24.86
N PRO A 270 0.01 -12.86 -25.70
CA PRO A 270 -1.28 -13.38 -26.17
C PRO A 270 -2.19 -13.87 -25.04
N LEU A 271 -3.49 -13.67 -25.20
CA LEU A 271 -4.54 -14.24 -24.35
C LEU A 271 -5.63 -14.83 -25.24
N THR A 272 -5.95 -16.11 -25.05
CA THR A 272 -7.03 -16.77 -25.76
C THR A 272 -8.09 -17.22 -24.77
N ILE A 273 -9.36 -16.95 -25.07
CA ILE A 273 -10.49 -17.36 -24.26
C ILE A 273 -11.42 -18.21 -25.12
N TYR A 274 -11.70 -19.43 -24.68
CA TYR A 274 -12.65 -20.34 -25.33
C TYR A 274 -13.95 -20.35 -24.54
N LEU A 275 -15.07 -20.07 -25.19
CA LEU A 275 -16.38 -20.00 -24.55
C LEU A 275 -17.13 -21.31 -24.78
N ASP A 276 -17.72 -21.85 -23.72
CA ASP A 276 -18.67 -22.94 -23.79
C ASP A 276 -20.01 -22.47 -23.21
N HIS A 277 -20.87 -21.98 -24.10
CA HIS A 277 -22.21 -21.50 -23.76
C HIS A 277 -23.14 -22.63 -23.32
N GLU A 278 -22.89 -23.89 -23.71
CA GLU A 278 -23.70 -25.04 -23.26
C GLU A 278 -23.38 -25.40 -21.80
N SER A 279 -22.10 -25.38 -21.43
CA SER A 279 -21.64 -25.66 -20.06
C SER A 279 -21.61 -24.43 -19.15
N ALA A 280 -21.94 -23.24 -19.68
CA ALA A 280 -21.83 -21.95 -19.00
C ALA A 280 -20.44 -21.73 -18.37
N ALA A 281 -19.39 -21.99 -19.14
CA ALA A 281 -17.99 -21.85 -18.72
C ALA A 281 -17.11 -21.19 -19.80
N ALA A 282 -15.94 -20.71 -19.40
CA ALA A 282 -14.89 -20.29 -20.30
C ALA A 282 -13.54 -20.92 -19.91
N VAL A 283 -12.71 -21.24 -20.90
CA VAL A 283 -11.29 -21.57 -20.70
C VAL A 283 -10.48 -20.32 -20.98
N VAL A 284 -9.68 -19.87 -20.01
CA VAL A 284 -8.72 -18.78 -20.16
C VAL A 284 -7.33 -19.37 -20.35
N ASP A 285 -6.68 -19.05 -21.46
CA ASP A 285 -5.36 -19.55 -21.86
C ASP A 285 -4.37 -18.40 -22.07
N THR A 286 -3.34 -18.36 -21.22
CA THR A 286 -2.26 -17.36 -21.23
C THR A 286 -1.05 -17.77 -22.08
N GLY A 287 -1.11 -18.96 -22.70
CA GLY A 287 0.01 -19.61 -23.39
C GLY A 287 0.96 -20.37 -22.45
N ALA A 288 1.12 -19.93 -21.21
CA ALA A 288 1.87 -20.63 -20.18
C ALA A 288 0.97 -21.57 -19.36
N ASP A 289 -0.17 -21.05 -18.89
CA ASP A 289 -1.15 -21.76 -18.07
C ASP A 289 -2.58 -21.65 -18.66
N THR A 290 -3.44 -22.61 -18.30
CA THR A 290 -4.87 -22.63 -18.66
C THR A 290 -5.75 -22.87 -17.43
N VAL A 291 -6.92 -22.22 -17.40
CA VAL A 291 -7.91 -22.39 -16.33
C VAL A 291 -9.34 -22.40 -16.89
N VAL A 292 -10.22 -23.19 -16.28
CA VAL A 292 -11.67 -23.18 -16.56
C VAL A 292 -12.36 -22.33 -15.49
N LEU A 293 -13.20 -21.40 -15.91
CA LEU A 293 -13.98 -20.52 -15.04
C LEU A 293 -15.47 -20.58 -15.39
N THR A 294 -16.31 -20.52 -14.37
CA THR A 294 -17.74 -20.20 -14.51
C THR A 294 -17.99 -18.74 -14.09
N PRO A 295 -19.08 -18.09 -14.56
CA PRO A 295 -19.45 -16.76 -14.07
C PRO A 295 -19.48 -16.67 -12.54
N GLY A 296 -18.95 -15.60 -11.98
CA GLY A 296 -18.77 -15.39 -10.54
C GLY A 296 -17.53 -16.06 -9.93
N GLN A 297 -16.63 -16.63 -10.73
CA GLN A 297 -15.45 -17.34 -10.24
C GLN A 297 -14.15 -16.58 -10.48
N TRP A 298 -13.37 -16.40 -9.40
CA TRP A 298 -11.97 -15.98 -9.46
C TRP A 298 -11.06 -17.17 -9.74
N SER A 299 -10.05 -16.99 -10.58
CA SER A 299 -9.00 -17.97 -10.81
C SER A 299 -7.95 -17.96 -9.68
N ASP A 300 -7.15 -19.03 -9.61
CA ASP A 300 -5.80 -18.92 -9.05
C ASP A 300 -4.91 -18.06 -9.97
N PHE A 301 -3.68 -17.77 -9.55
CA PHE A 301 -2.74 -17.04 -10.42
C PHE A 301 -2.29 -17.91 -11.60
N LEU A 302 -2.26 -17.31 -12.78
CA LEU A 302 -1.68 -17.87 -14.01
C LEU A 302 -0.41 -17.11 -14.37
N GLN A 303 0.59 -17.82 -14.88
CA GLN A 303 1.82 -17.21 -15.38
C GLN A 303 1.61 -16.49 -16.71
N VAL A 304 2.30 -15.36 -16.88
CA VAL A 304 2.42 -14.63 -18.14
C VAL A 304 3.88 -14.27 -18.39
N ASP A 305 4.32 -14.35 -19.65
CA ASP A 305 5.69 -14.03 -20.04
C ASP A 305 5.71 -12.91 -21.09
N PHE A 306 6.60 -11.93 -20.88
CA PHE A 306 6.78 -10.79 -21.78
C PHE A 306 8.21 -10.78 -22.34
N ASP A 307 8.34 -10.87 -23.67
CA ASP A 307 9.63 -10.84 -24.34
C ASP A 307 10.17 -9.40 -24.43
N LEU A 308 11.25 -9.12 -23.71
CA LEU A 308 11.93 -7.83 -23.77
C LEU A 308 12.87 -7.73 -24.97
N LEU A 309 13.47 -8.85 -25.38
CA LEU A 309 14.30 -8.97 -26.58
C LEU A 309 13.72 -10.00 -27.57
N PRO A 310 13.97 -9.86 -28.89
CA PRO A 310 13.40 -10.76 -29.89
C PRO A 310 13.78 -12.23 -29.67
N LEU A 311 12.92 -13.13 -30.13
CA LEU A 311 13.12 -14.60 -30.08
C LEU A 311 13.27 -15.16 -28.64
N GLY A 312 12.70 -14.48 -27.64
CA GLY A 312 12.79 -14.90 -26.23
C GLY A 312 14.21 -14.85 -25.66
N ALA A 313 15.11 -14.04 -26.25
CA ALA A 313 16.48 -13.92 -25.76
C ALA A 313 16.56 -13.32 -24.34
N MET A 314 15.54 -12.56 -23.95
CA MET A 314 15.31 -12.07 -22.60
C MET A 314 13.81 -11.85 -22.41
N SER A 315 13.26 -12.43 -21.36
CA SER A 315 11.85 -12.34 -21.01
C SER A 315 11.70 -12.04 -19.52
N ILE A 316 10.58 -11.45 -19.16
CA ILE A 316 10.21 -11.15 -17.79
C ILE A 316 8.88 -11.83 -17.49
N SER A 317 8.84 -12.57 -16.39
CA SER A 317 7.66 -13.35 -15.98
C SER A 317 6.85 -12.57 -14.95
N GLY A 318 5.53 -12.63 -15.10
CA GLY A 318 4.57 -12.11 -14.14
C GLY A 318 3.47 -13.13 -13.87
N VAL A 319 2.57 -12.80 -12.94
CA VAL A 319 1.41 -13.63 -12.63
C VAL A 319 0.14 -12.77 -12.58
N VAL A 320 -0.96 -13.29 -13.11
CA VAL A 320 -2.25 -12.59 -13.24
C VAL A 320 -3.39 -13.47 -12.72
N ARG A 321 -4.39 -12.86 -12.07
CA ARG A 321 -5.66 -13.50 -11.72
C ARG A 321 -6.77 -13.00 -12.64
N PHE A 322 -7.72 -13.88 -12.90
CA PHE A 322 -8.89 -13.58 -13.70
C PHE A 322 -10.17 -13.75 -12.89
N TYR A 323 -11.20 -13.00 -13.25
CA TYR A 323 -12.54 -13.16 -12.71
C TYR A 323 -13.56 -13.07 -13.84
N LEU A 324 -14.26 -14.18 -14.08
CA LEU A 324 -15.26 -14.26 -15.13
C LEU A 324 -16.60 -13.73 -14.59
N ARG A 325 -17.08 -12.62 -15.13
CA ARG A 325 -18.35 -11.99 -14.70
C ARG A 325 -19.53 -12.55 -15.48
N SER A 326 -19.41 -12.60 -16.80
CA SER A 326 -20.49 -13.03 -17.69
C SER A 326 -19.94 -13.57 -19.00
N LEU A 327 -20.72 -14.45 -19.64
CA LEU A 327 -20.43 -14.99 -20.98
C LEU A 327 -21.17 -14.23 -22.09
N ASP A 328 -22.32 -13.62 -21.78
CA ASP A 328 -23.09 -12.78 -22.71
C ASP A 328 -23.86 -11.65 -21.95
N PRO A 329 -23.53 -10.37 -22.18
CA PRO A 329 -22.32 -9.93 -22.86
C PRO A 329 -21.08 -10.51 -22.17
N PHE A 330 -20.04 -10.83 -22.92
CA PHE A 330 -18.81 -11.38 -22.34
C PHE A 330 -18.12 -10.32 -21.49
N GLU A 331 -17.76 -10.66 -20.25
CA GLU A 331 -16.95 -9.82 -19.37
C GLU A 331 -15.96 -10.66 -18.53
N LEU A 332 -14.68 -10.35 -18.70
CA LEU A 332 -13.58 -10.96 -17.95
C LEU A 332 -12.70 -9.88 -17.35
N TYR A 333 -12.57 -9.90 -16.03
CA TYR A 333 -11.62 -9.09 -15.29
C TYR A 333 -10.24 -9.78 -15.27
N ALA A 334 -9.17 -9.02 -15.43
CA ALA A 334 -7.79 -9.42 -15.18
C ALA A 334 -7.16 -8.45 -14.16
N SER A 335 -6.55 -9.01 -13.11
CA SER A 335 -5.81 -8.25 -12.11
C SER A 335 -4.58 -7.58 -12.73
N PRO A 336 -3.97 -6.59 -12.05
CA PRO A 336 -2.61 -6.16 -12.38
C PRO A 336 -1.64 -7.33 -12.49
N VAL A 337 -0.63 -7.16 -13.34
CA VAL A 337 0.43 -8.15 -13.52
C VAL A 337 1.37 -8.09 -12.31
N ASN A 338 1.31 -9.10 -11.45
CA ASN A 338 2.17 -9.20 -10.28
C ASN A 338 3.56 -9.72 -10.68
N ILE A 339 4.61 -9.35 -9.93
CA ILE A 339 5.95 -9.94 -10.08
C ILE A 339 5.84 -11.44 -9.80
N ASP A 340 6.38 -12.30 -10.67
CA ASP A 340 6.45 -13.74 -10.39
C ASP A 340 7.41 -14.00 -9.22
N PRO A 341 6.93 -14.50 -8.06
CA PRO A 341 7.77 -14.70 -6.89
C PRO A 341 8.85 -15.79 -7.07
N ARG A 342 8.73 -16.65 -8.07
CA ARG A 342 9.68 -17.75 -8.36
C ARG A 342 10.89 -17.28 -9.17
N ALA A 343 10.73 -16.21 -9.93
CA ALA A 343 11.75 -15.60 -10.77
C ALA A 343 11.56 -14.08 -10.79
N PRO A 344 11.70 -13.40 -9.64
CA PRO A 344 11.29 -12.01 -9.52
C PRO A 344 12.19 -11.09 -10.34
N ALA A 345 11.58 -10.25 -11.18
CA ALA A 345 12.32 -9.25 -11.96
C ALA A 345 13.07 -8.23 -11.09
N THR A 346 12.56 -8.00 -9.88
CA THR A 346 13.21 -7.24 -8.82
C THR A 346 12.92 -7.98 -7.51
N PRO A 347 13.92 -8.21 -6.64
CA PRO A 347 13.71 -8.99 -5.41
C PRO A 347 12.57 -8.43 -4.55
N VAL A 348 11.59 -9.28 -4.27
CA VAL A 348 10.48 -9.01 -3.31
C VAL A 348 10.74 -9.66 -1.95
N SER A 349 11.86 -10.39 -1.83
CA SER A 349 12.38 -10.94 -0.58
C SER A 349 13.90 -10.95 -0.56
N LEU A 350 14.47 -11.03 0.63
CA LEU A 350 15.88 -11.33 0.89
C LEU A 350 15.98 -12.41 1.99
N PRO A 351 16.78 -13.49 1.77
CA PRO A 351 17.42 -13.88 0.51
C PRO A 351 16.42 -14.03 -0.66
N GLU A 352 16.87 -13.83 -1.90
CA GLU A 352 15.99 -13.70 -3.07
C GLU A 352 15.17 -14.96 -3.33
N GLU A 353 15.74 -16.13 -3.03
CA GLU A 353 15.12 -17.45 -3.15
C GLU A 353 13.89 -17.63 -2.24
N ALA A 354 13.76 -16.87 -1.15
CA ALA A 354 12.71 -17.06 -0.16
C ALA A 354 11.30 -16.82 -0.74
N SER A 355 11.16 -15.92 -1.72
CA SER A 355 9.88 -15.68 -2.39
C SER A 355 9.42 -16.88 -3.20
N GLY A 356 10.36 -17.61 -3.81
CA GLY A 356 10.10 -18.85 -4.56
C GLY A 356 9.75 -20.01 -3.63
N GLU A 357 10.50 -20.18 -2.53
CA GLU A 357 10.23 -21.21 -1.51
C GLU A 357 8.82 -21.04 -0.90
N LEU A 358 8.41 -19.80 -0.63
CA LEU A 358 7.06 -19.50 -0.18
C LEU A 358 6.01 -19.88 -1.23
N ALA A 359 6.24 -19.53 -2.50
CA ALA A 359 5.32 -19.86 -3.59
C ALA A 359 5.17 -21.38 -3.77
N GLU A 360 6.24 -22.15 -3.60
CA GLU A 360 6.19 -23.62 -3.60
C GLU A 360 5.37 -24.16 -2.42
N ALA A 361 5.43 -23.51 -1.26
CA ALA A 361 4.75 -23.95 -0.04
C ALA A 361 3.25 -23.62 -0.01
N ILE A 362 2.85 -22.43 -0.46
CA ILE A 362 1.47 -21.92 -0.31
C ILE A 362 0.74 -21.68 -1.64
N GLY A 363 1.41 -21.91 -2.77
CA GLY A 363 0.97 -21.49 -4.10
C GLY A 363 1.38 -20.05 -4.42
N LEU A 364 1.15 -19.64 -5.67
CA LEU A 364 1.39 -18.27 -6.10
C LEU A 364 0.55 -17.26 -5.29
N TYR A 365 1.15 -16.11 -4.99
CA TYR A 365 0.59 -15.10 -4.11
C TYR A 365 0.75 -13.68 -4.66
N TYR A 366 -0.01 -12.73 -4.11
CA TYR A 366 0.11 -11.32 -4.49
C TYR A 366 1.46 -10.78 -4.03
N THR A 367 2.34 -10.46 -4.97
CA THR A 367 3.61 -9.76 -4.68
C THR A 367 3.42 -8.25 -4.61
N GLN A 368 2.42 -7.72 -5.30
CA GLN A 368 2.02 -6.31 -5.22
C GLN A 368 1.68 -5.93 -3.77
N GLY A 369 2.06 -4.70 -3.40
CA GLY A 369 1.94 -4.20 -2.03
C GLY A 369 0.50 -3.91 -1.61
N MET A 370 -0.28 -3.26 -2.48
CA MET A 370 -1.72 -3.06 -2.34
C MET A 370 -2.43 -4.05 -3.26
N ALA A 371 -2.89 -5.17 -2.71
CA ALA A 371 -3.41 -6.28 -3.52
C ALA A 371 -4.93 -6.23 -3.69
N GLU A 372 -5.62 -5.67 -2.72
CA GLU A 372 -7.07 -5.45 -2.73
C GLU A 372 -7.42 -4.50 -3.88
N GLU A 373 -8.45 -4.81 -4.66
CA GLU A 373 -8.76 -4.11 -5.92
C GLU A 373 -9.46 -2.76 -5.74
N VAL A 374 -8.79 -1.89 -4.97
CA VAL A 374 -9.25 -0.54 -4.60
C VAL A 374 -9.52 0.30 -5.85
N ASN A 375 -8.61 0.26 -6.83
CA ASN A 375 -8.76 1.04 -8.05
C ASN A 375 -9.91 0.53 -8.94
N ALA A 376 -10.08 -0.78 -9.06
CA ALA A 376 -11.17 -1.34 -9.84
C ALA A 376 -12.54 -0.99 -9.25
N LEU A 377 -12.68 -1.06 -7.92
CA LEU A 377 -13.90 -0.64 -7.24
C LEU A 377 -14.12 0.89 -7.32
N LYS A 378 -13.05 1.69 -7.26
CA LYS A 378 -13.12 3.17 -7.42
C LYS A 378 -13.59 3.59 -8.80
N ASP A 379 -13.18 2.83 -9.81
CA ASP A 379 -13.54 3.04 -11.20
C ASP A 379 -14.86 2.35 -11.58
N GLU A 380 -15.57 1.74 -10.61
CA GLU A 380 -16.83 1.01 -10.80
C GLU A 380 -16.70 -0.15 -11.81
N ALA A 381 -15.49 -0.70 -11.94
CA ALA A 381 -15.20 -1.85 -12.82
C ALA A 381 -15.56 -3.18 -12.17
N ILE A 382 -15.62 -3.22 -10.85
CA ILE A 382 -16.18 -4.30 -10.03
C ILE A 382 -17.12 -3.69 -8.99
N ASP A 383 -18.06 -4.47 -8.49
CA ASP A 383 -18.95 -4.06 -7.40
C ASP A 383 -18.39 -4.40 -6.01
N GLU A 384 -19.10 -3.97 -4.97
CA GLU A 384 -18.71 -4.20 -3.58
C GLU A 384 -18.64 -5.69 -3.21
N ALA A 385 -19.55 -6.53 -3.69
CA ALA A 385 -19.54 -7.97 -3.37
C ALA A 385 -18.35 -8.67 -4.05
N GLU A 386 -18.07 -8.31 -5.30
CA GLU A 386 -16.92 -8.78 -6.08
C GLU A 386 -15.59 -8.39 -5.39
N PHE A 387 -15.49 -7.14 -4.93
CA PHE A 387 -14.36 -6.64 -4.15
C PHE A 387 -14.19 -7.41 -2.84
N MET A 388 -15.25 -7.58 -2.05
CA MET A 388 -15.15 -8.28 -0.77
C MET A 388 -14.80 -9.76 -0.93
N THR A 389 -15.26 -10.40 -2.01
CA THR A 389 -14.85 -11.77 -2.38
C THR A 389 -13.35 -11.84 -2.65
N GLN A 390 -12.81 -10.86 -3.39
CA GLN A 390 -11.38 -10.77 -3.67
C GLN A 390 -10.55 -10.50 -2.40
N THR A 391 -11.02 -9.61 -1.52
CA THR A 391 -10.43 -9.39 -0.19
C THR A 391 -10.35 -10.69 0.60
N ARG A 392 -11.35 -11.57 0.51
CA ARG A 392 -11.31 -12.84 1.23
C ARG A 392 -10.22 -13.78 0.72
N LEU A 393 -10.04 -13.87 -0.61
CA LEU A 393 -8.94 -14.64 -1.21
C LEU A 393 -7.58 -14.14 -0.74
N ILE A 394 -7.45 -12.83 -0.64
CA ILE A 394 -6.30 -12.15 -0.08
C ILE A 394 -6.09 -12.55 1.38
N TYR A 395 -7.08 -12.37 2.24
CA TYR A 395 -6.98 -12.68 3.66
C TYR A 395 -6.57 -14.14 3.90
N ASP A 396 -7.23 -15.09 3.23
CA ASP A 396 -6.93 -16.52 3.38
C ASP A 396 -5.50 -16.84 2.90
N GLN A 397 -5.01 -16.17 1.85
CA GLN A 397 -3.62 -16.27 1.42
C GLN A 397 -2.64 -15.74 2.48
N ARG A 398 -2.95 -14.61 3.14
CA ARG A 398 -2.13 -14.04 4.23
C ARG A 398 -2.09 -14.97 5.43
N VAL A 399 -3.19 -15.63 5.78
CA VAL A 399 -3.23 -16.65 6.83
C VAL A 399 -2.28 -17.81 6.50
N ARG A 400 -2.31 -18.35 5.28
CA ARG A 400 -1.36 -19.41 4.86
C ARG A 400 0.10 -18.94 4.91
N MET A 401 0.36 -17.70 4.52
CA MET A 401 1.68 -17.09 4.58
C MET A 401 2.17 -16.94 6.02
N MET A 402 1.31 -16.46 6.93
CA MET A 402 1.63 -16.37 8.36
C MET A 402 1.89 -17.76 8.95
N ASP A 403 1.11 -18.77 8.57
CA ASP A 403 1.31 -20.12 9.08
C ASP A 403 2.67 -20.69 8.70
N TYR A 404 3.08 -20.52 7.44
CA TYR A 404 4.41 -20.89 6.94
C TYR A 404 5.52 -20.11 7.64
N ALA A 405 5.36 -18.79 7.73
CA ALA A 405 6.31 -17.89 8.37
C ALA A 405 6.52 -18.26 9.85
N LEU A 406 5.43 -18.55 10.55
CA LEU A 406 5.46 -18.92 11.96
C LEU A 406 6.02 -20.33 12.19
N ASP A 407 5.75 -21.30 11.31
CA ASP A 407 6.38 -22.63 11.37
C ASP A 407 7.91 -22.49 11.30
N ARG A 408 8.40 -21.72 10.33
CA ARG A 408 9.83 -21.46 10.15
C ARG A 408 10.46 -20.77 11.38
N TYR A 409 9.81 -19.74 11.90
CA TYR A 409 10.29 -19.02 13.08
C TYR A 409 10.37 -19.91 14.33
N LEU A 410 9.40 -20.82 14.51
CA LEU A 410 9.35 -21.72 15.66
C LEU A 410 10.30 -22.92 15.51
N GLU A 411 10.60 -23.36 14.29
CA GLU A 411 11.60 -24.39 14.00
C GLU A 411 13.04 -23.92 14.31
N GLY A 412 13.29 -22.62 14.29
CA GLY A 412 14.59 -22.04 14.63
C GLY A 412 14.89 -22.09 16.14
N ASP A 413 16.09 -22.59 16.50
CA ASP A 413 16.57 -22.66 17.89
C ASP A 413 17.08 -21.31 18.44
N ASP A 414 17.33 -20.33 17.56
CA ASP A 414 17.92 -19.05 17.95
C ASP A 414 16.92 -18.08 18.59
N GLY A 415 15.61 -18.19 18.32
CA GLY A 415 14.63 -17.18 18.72
C GLY A 415 14.79 -15.89 17.91
N GLY A 416 14.60 -14.72 18.53
CA GLY A 416 14.71 -13.42 17.86
C GLY A 416 13.36 -12.79 17.54
N LEU A 417 13.31 -11.97 16.50
CA LEU A 417 12.14 -11.18 16.14
C LEU A 417 11.33 -11.85 15.02
N PHE A 418 10.02 -11.93 15.20
CA PHE A 418 9.06 -12.21 14.15
C PHE A 418 8.13 -11.01 13.96
N PHE A 419 8.08 -10.44 12.76
CA PHE A 419 7.13 -9.41 12.37
C PHE A 419 6.24 -9.92 11.23
N PHE A 420 4.94 -9.76 11.36
CA PHE A 420 3.99 -10.07 10.29
C PHE A 420 2.93 -8.97 10.15
N TYR A 421 2.60 -8.62 8.92
CA TYR A 421 1.73 -7.50 8.58
C TYR A 421 0.44 -7.93 7.85
N TYR A 422 -0.69 -7.32 8.24
CA TYR A 422 -2.00 -7.41 7.58
C TYR A 422 -2.50 -6.02 7.17
N SER A 423 -2.84 -5.86 5.88
CA SER A 423 -3.48 -4.65 5.30
C SER A 423 -5.01 -4.68 5.30
N THR A 424 -5.60 -5.82 5.70
CA THR A 424 -7.00 -6.13 5.38
C THR A 424 -7.99 -5.15 6.00
N ILE A 425 -7.74 -4.66 7.23
CA ILE A 425 -8.62 -3.67 7.86
C ILE A 425 -8.53 -2.33 7.12
N ASP A 426 -7.33 -1.76 6.98
CA ASP A 426 -7.08 -0.49 6.30
C ASP A 426 -7.74 -0.39 4.91
N LEU A 427 -7.34 -1.26 3.98
CA LEU A 427 -7.77 -1.16 2.59
C LEU A 427 -9.27 -1.41 2.43
N ASN A 428 -9.91 -2.20 3.30
CA ASN A 428 -11.34 -2.41 3.24
C ASN A 428 -12.12 -1.30 3.97
N CYS A 429 -11.59 -0.74 5.05
CA CYS A 429 -12.21 0.40 5.74
C CYS A 429 -12.26 1.62 4.82
N HIS A 430 -11.20 1.88 4.05
CA HIS A 430 -11.25 2.88 3.00
C HIS A 430 -12.43 2.68 2.05
N MET A 431 -12.74 1.43 1.69
CA MET A 431 -13.73 1.13 0.66
C MET A 431 -15.15 0.94 1.18
N MET A 432 -15.32 0.50 2.43
CA MET A 432 -16.59 -0.05 2.93
C MET A 432 -17.17 0.72 4.12
N TRP A 433 -16.49 1.72 4.66
CA TRP A 433 -16.98 2.48 5.83
C TRP A 433 -18.38 3.06 5.63
N ARG A 434 -18.72 3.57 4.43
CA ARG A 434 -20.03 4.14 4.08
C ARG A 434 -21.15 3.10 4.17
N VAL A 435 -20.84 1.82 4.05
CA VAL A 435 -21.82 0.73 4.15
C VAL A 435 -22.20 0.54 5.62
N HIS A 436 -21.26 0.77 6.54
CA HIS A 436 -21.44 0.68 7.98
C HIS A 436 -22.01 1.97 8.60
N ASP A 437 -21.47 3.14 8.21
CA ASP A 437 -21.81 4.45 8.77
C ASP A 437 -23.07 5.06 8.14
N GLU A 438 -24.21 4.93 8.82
CA GLU A 438 -25.50 5.51 8.40
C GLU A 438 -25.48 7.04 8.29
N SER A 439 -24.53 7.72 8.95
CA SER A 439 -24.40 9.19 8.88
C SER A 439 -23.55 9.65 7.69
N HIS A 440 -22.91 8.73 6.97
CA HIS A 440 -22.14 9.06 5.77
C HIS A 440 -23.09 9.51 4.64
N PRO A 441 -22.83 10.61 3.92
CA PRO A 441 -23.74 11.14 2.91
C PRO A 441 -23.97 10.19 1.72
N ALA A 442 -23.02 9.29 1.45
CA ALA A 442 -23.16 8.23 0.46
C ALA A 442 -23.80 6.92 0.97
N HIS A 443 -24.21 6.82 2.25
CA HIS A 443 -24.80 5.59 2.79
C HIS A 443 -26.10 5.20 2.06
N GLU A 444 -26.98 6.18 1.81
CA GLU A 444 -28.23 5.96 1.06
C GLU A 444 -28.01 5.39 -0.34
N LEU A 445 -26.85 5.66 -0.96
CA LEU A 445 -26.50 5.11 -2.27
C LEU A 445 -26.16 3.61 -2.22
N VAL A 446 -25.85 3.08 -1.04
CA VAL A 446 -25.49 1.68 -0.80
C VAL A 446 -26.40 0.99 0.21
N ALA A 447 -27.52 1.60 0.59
CA ALA A 447 -28.42 1.06 1.61
C ALA A 447 -28.97 -0.33 1.23
N ASP A 448 -29.30 -0.54 -0.04
CA ASP A 448 -29.74 -1.84 -0.56
C ASP A 448 -28.64 -2.90 -0.42
N PHE A 449 -27.37 -2.54 -0.67
CA PHE A 449 -26.23 -3.43 -0.46
C PHE A 449 -25.98 -3.69 1.03
N ALA A 450 -26.01 -2.65 1.87
CA ALA A 450 -25.82 -2.75 3.32
C ALA A 450 -26.82 -3.72 3.99
N ALA A 451 -28.04 -3.81 3.43
CA ALA A 451 -29.09 -4.72 3.89
C ALA A 451 -28.97 -6.16 3.35
N GLN A 452 -28.14 -6.42 2.35
CA GLN A 452 -27.93 -7.77 1.81
C GLN A 452 -27.22 -8.66 2.83
N ASP A 453 -27.57 -9.95 2.82
CA ASP A 453 -26.92 -10.96 3.66
C ASP A 453 -25.42 -11.05 3.33
N SER A 454 -24.60 -11.08 4.39
CA SER A 454 -23.16 -11.26 4.30
C SER A 454 -22.70 -12.52 5.05
N SER A 455 -23.64 -13.38 5.48
CA SER A 455 -23.39 -14.50 6.40
C SER A 455 -22.36 -15.49 5.83
N GLU A 456 -22.36 -15.71 4.52
CA GLU A 456 -21.39 -16.56 3.82
C GLU A 456 -19.97 -15.98 3.89
N TRP A 457 -19.83 -14.68 3.67
CA TRP A 457 -18.55 -13.98 3.68
C TRP A 457 -17.98 -13.83 5.11
N SER A 458 -18.84 -13.39 6.05
CA SER A 458 -18.48 -13.10 7.43
C SER A 458 -18.32 -14.35 8.31
N GLY A 459 -18.97 -15.46 7.94
CA GLY A 459 -19.11 -16.63 8.80
C GLY A 459 -19.96 -16.38 10.06
N ARG A 460 -20.86 -15.39 10.01
CA ARG A 460 -21.78 -15.02 11.10
C ARG A 460 -23.22 -15.06 10.59
N GLU A 461 -23.98 -16.05 11.06
CA GLU A 461 -25.40 -16.20 10.71
C GLU A 461 -26.19 -14.93 11.03
N GLY A 462 -26.90 -14.42 10.02
CA GLY A 462 -27.74 -13.23 10.13
C GLY A 462 -26.97 -11.91 10.05
N SER A 463 -25.69 -11.92 9.66
CA SER A 463 -24.97 -10.68 9.36
C SER A 463 -25.42 -10.10 8.02
N THR A 464 -25.35 -8.77 7.92
CA THR A 464 -25.51 -8.06 6.65
C THR A 464 -24.25 -7.26 6.35
N TRP A 465 -24.13 -6.73 5.14
CA TRP A 465 -22.96 -5.90 4.77
C TRP A 465 -22.82 -4.62 5.60
N LYS A 466 -23.88 -4.15 6.28
CA LYS A 466 -23.79 -3.09 7.28
C LYS A 466 -22.79 -3.39 8.40
N ASP A 467 -22.59 -4.67 8.71
CA ASP A 467 -21.67 -5.09 9.76
C ASP A 467 -20.21 -5.25 9.28
N VAL A 468 -19.92 -4.97 8.00
CA VAL A 468 -18.64 -5.30 7.34
C VAL A 468 -17.42 -4.77 8.08
N VAL A 469 -17.49 -3.58 8.67
CA VAL A 469 -16.38 -3.01 9.46
C VAL A 469 -16.11 -3.86 10.70
N HIS A 470 -17.14 -4.22 11.48
CA HIS A 470 -16.95 -5.13 12.63
C HIS A 470 -16.50 -6.53 12.19
N ASP A 471 -17.02 -7.05 11.07
CA ASP A 471 -16.64 -8.37 10.58
C ASP A 471 -15.15 -8.43 10.17
N LEU A 472 -14.58 -7.34 9.64
CA LEU A 472 -13.14 -7.24 9.38
C LEU A 472 -12.30 -7.36 10.67
N TYR A 473 -12.75 -6.75 11.77
CA TYR A 473 -12.08 -6.86 13.07
C TYR A 473 -12.22 -8.28 13.64
N LEU A 474 -13.39 -8.91 13.46
CA LEU A 474 -13.65 -10.30 13.85
C LEU A 474 -12.75 -11.31 13.10
N LEU A 475 -12.35 -11.01 11.86
CA LEU A 475 -11.39 -11.86 11.13
C LEU A 475 -10.01 -11.92 11.81
N MET A 476 -9.62 -10.89 12.58
CA MET A 476 -8.29 -10.83 13.18
C MET A 476 -8.18 -11.58 14.52
N ASP A 477 -9.28 -11.84 15.24
CA ASP A 477 -9.23 -12.53 16.54
C ASP A 477 -8.68 -13.97 16.43
N PRO A 478 -9.09 -14.79 15.44
CA PRO A 478 -8.50 -16.11 15.21
C PRO A 478 -7.02 -16.05 14.83
N VAL A 479 -6.57 -15.03 14.09
CA VAL A 479 -5.16 -14.83 13.72
C VAL A 479 -4.32 -14.62 14.99
N LEU A 480 -4.78 -13.72 15.87
CA LEU A 480 -4.15 -13.49 17.17
C LEU A 480 -4.17 -14.76 18.04
N GLY A 481 -5.28 -15.50 18.03
CA GLY A 481 -5.41 -16.78 18.74
C GLY A 481 -4.37 -17.80 18.31
N THR A 482 -4.21 -18.02 17.01
CA THR A 482 -3.22 -18.94 16.44
C THR A 482 -1.79 -18.53 16.80
N LEU A 483 -1.47 -17.23 16.70
CA LEU A 483 -0.15 -16.72 17.09
C LEU A 483 0.14 -17.05 18.55
N ARG A 484 -0.76 -16.68 19.47
CA ARG A 484 -0.62 -16.92 20.91
C ARG A 484 -0.46 -18.39 21.27
N GLU A 485 -1.29 -19.25 20.69
CA GLU A 485 -1.24 -20.69 20.93
C GLU A 485 0.11 -21.29 20.53
N ARG A 486 0.65 -20.87 19.38
CA ARG A 486 1.88 -21.46 18.80
C ARG A 486 3.17 -20.89 19.39
N VAL A 487 3.21 -19.59 19.69
CA VAL A 487 4.42 -18.93 20.24
C VAL A 487 4.58 -19.17 21.75
N GLY A 488 3.48 -19.47 22.44
CA GLY A 488 3.45 -19.68 23.89
C GLY A 488 3.49 -18.37 24.68
N GLU A 489 3.26 -18.48 25.99
CA GLU A 489 3.13 -17.31 26.89
C GLU A 489 4.47 -16.67 27.27
N ASP A 490 5.60 -17.34 27.02
CA ASP A 490 6.95 -16.84 27.34
C ASP A 490 7.46 -15.82 26.31
N ALA A 491 6.87 -15.79 25.10
CA ALA A 491 7.21 -14.82 24.07
C ALA A 491 6.60 -13.45 24.39
N LEU A 492 7.34 -12.37 24.11
CA LEU A 492 6.77 -11.03 24.11
C LEU A 492 5.95 -10.86 22.84
N LEU A 493 4.64 -10.64 23.00
CA LEU A 493 3.72 -10.41 21.90
C LEU A 493 3.27 -8.95 21.89
N MET A 494 3.35 -8.32 20.73
CA MET A 494 2.81 -7.00 20.46
C MET A 494 1.85 -7.10 19.27
N VAL A 495 0.66 -6.52 19.42
CA VAL A 495 -0.21 -6.16 18.30
C VAL A 495 -0.17 -4.65 18.18
N MET A 496 0.16 -4.15 17.00
CA MET A 496 0.25 -2.71 16.76
C MET A 496 -0.47 -2.30 15.47
N SER A 497 -0.93 -1.06 15.45
CA SER A 497 -1.36 -0.37 14.23
C SER A 497 -0.65 0.96 14.10
N ASP A 498 -0.34 1.32 12.86
CA ASP A 498 0.31 2.56 12.49
C ASP A 498 -0.63 3.78 12.60
N HIS A 499 -1.93 3.57 12.39
CA HIS A 499 -2.99 4.55 12.66
C HIS A 499 -4.35 3.88 12.95
N GLY A 500 -5.33 4.69 13.36
CA GLY A 500 -6.74 4.33 13.44
C GLY A 500 -7.51 4.72 12.18
N PHE A 501 -8.82 4.87 12.28
CA PHE A 501 -9.70 5.16 11.14
C PHE A 501 -10.91 5.99 11.55
N GLU A 502 -11.39 6.82 10.64
CA GLU A 502 -12.61 7.59 10.82
C GLU A 502 -13.40 7.70 9.50
N SER A 503 -14.68 8.05 9.59
CA SER A 503 -15.52 8.31 8.43
C SER A 503 -15.03 9.52 7.63
N TYR A 504 -15.04 9.44 6.30
CA TYR A 504 -14.66 10.54 5.40
C TYR A 504 -15.89 11.12 4.70
N ARG A 505 -16.67 11.91 5.44
CA ARG A 505 -17.96 12.44 4.99
C ARG A 505 -17.84 13.69 4.11
N ARG A 506 -16.82 14.52 4.34
CA ARG A 506 -16.71 15.88 3.79
C ARG A 506 -15.33 16.10 3.17
N LYS A 507 -15.27 16.45 1.89
CA LYS A 507 -14.03 16.81 1.18
C LYS A 507 -13.74 18.29 1.35
N PHE A 508 -12.53 18.63 1.76
CA PHE A 508 -11.97 19.99 1.75
C PHE A 508 -10.97 20.12 0.61
N SER A 509 -11.16 21.07 -0.30
CA SER A 509 -10.22 21.34 -1.38
C SER A 509 -9.23 22.42 -0.95
N LEU A 510 -8.03 22.00 -0.52
CA LEU A 510 -6.99 22.92 -0.08
C LEU A 510 -6.61 23.94 -1.17
N ASN A 511 -6.47 23.51 -2.42
CA ASN A 511 -6.09 24.41 -3.51
C ASN A 511 -7.20 25.40 -3.87
N THR A 512 -8.46 24.99 -3.80
CA THR A 512 -9.59 25.91 -4.02
C THR A 512 -9.69 26.92 -2.87
N TRP A 513 -9.44 26.49 -1.64
CA TRP A 513 -9.39 27.39 -0.48
C TRP A 513 -8.26 28.41 -0.60
N LEU A 514 -7.05 27.97 -0.99
CA LEU A 514 -5.90 28.85 -1.22
C LEU A 514 -6.18 29.87 -2.34
N LEU A 515 -6.93 29.47 -3.37
CA LEU A 515 -7.37 30.37 -4.44
C LEU A 515 -8.33 31.44 -3.92
N GLU A 516 -9.36 31.06 -3.16
CA GLU A 516 -10.36 32.00 -2.61
C GLU A 516 -9.74 32.98 -1.60
N GLU A 517 -8.78 32.52 -0.79
CA GLU A 517 -8.05 33.36 0.15
C GLU A 517 -6.96 34.24 -0.50
N GLY A 518 -6.68 34.04 -1.80
CA GLY A 518 -5.70 34.82 -2.57
C GLY A 518 -4.24 34.46 -2.28
N TYR A 519 -3.97 33.25 -1.81
CA TYR A 519 -2.62 32.70 -1.72
C TYR A 519 -2.18 32.01 -3.02
N LEU A 520 -3.12 31.41 -3.74
CA LEU A 520 -2.95 30.83 -5.06
C LEU A 520 -3.62 31.73 -6.10
N VAL A 521 -2.94 31.98 -7.22
CA VAL A 521 -3.42 32.89 -8.27
C VAL A 521 -3.36 32.21 -9.62
N LEU A 522 -4.45 32.29 -10.39
CA LEU A 522 -4.52 31.76 -11.76
C LEU A 522 -4.09 32.80 -12.79
N LYS A 523 -3.55 32.33 -13.92
CA LYS A 523 -3.29 33.13 -15.12
C LYS A 523 -4.60 33.68 -15.68
N GLY A 524 -4.52 34.81 -16.38
CA GLY A 524 -5.70 35.39 -17.05
C GLY A 524 -6.34 34.40 -18.02
N GLY A 525 -7.66 34.23 -17.93
CA GLY A 525 -8.44 33.30 -18.75
C GLY A 525 -8.60 31.90 -18.16
N PHE A 526 -7.95 31.61 -17.02
CA PHE A 526 -8.22 30.40 -16.24
C PHE A 526 -9.12 30.72 -15.05
N GLU A 527 -10.05 29.82 -14.77
CA GLU A 527 -10.85 29.76 -13.55
C GLU A 527 -10.64 28.38 -12.91
N ARG A 528 -11.12 28.22 -11.68
CA ARG A 528 -11.20 26.88 -11.06
C ARG A 528 -12.13 25.96 -11.86
N GLU A 529 -12.09 24.67 -11.56
CA GLU A 529 -12.96 23.70 -12.22
C GLU A 529 -14.46 24.04 -12.07
N LEU A 530 -15.24 23.67 -13.08
CA LEU A 530 -16.70 23.65 -13.01
C LEU A 530 -17.18 22.41 -12.22
N PRO A 531 -18.46 22.34 -11.81
CA PRO A 531 -19.04 21.10 -11.30
C PRO A 531 -18.75 19.91 -12.23
N ARG A 532 -18.53 18.72 -11.66
CA ARG A 532 -18.11 17.54 -12.44
C ARG A 532 -19.17 17.11 -13.48
N ASP A 533 -20.43 17.39 -13.23
CA ASP A 533 -21.58 17.14 -14.09
C ASP A 533 -21.81 18.24 -15.15
N ASP A 534 -21.03 19.32 -15.12
CA ASP A 534 -21.10 20.38 -16.12
C ASP A 534 -20.51 19.90 -17.46
N PRO A 535 -21.21 20.10 -18.61
CA PRO A 535 -20.73 19.67 -19.92
C PRO A 535 -19.43 20.37 -20.37
N GLU A 536 -19.11 21.54 -19.80
CA GLU A 536 -17.88 22.29 -20.07
C GLU A 536 -16.77 21.99 -19.06
N PHE A 537 -16.98 21.04 -18.15
CA PHE A 537 -15.98 20.62 -17.17
C PHE A 537 -14.64 20.28 -17.84
N GLN A 538 -13.58 20.92 -17.35
CA GLN A 538 -12.20 20.61 -17.68
C GLN A 538 -11.38 20.58 -16.39
N GLN A 539 -10.41 19.67 -16.33
CA GLN A 539 -9.49 19.62 -15.19
C GLN A 539 -8.56 20.83 -15.22
N VAL A 540 -8.42 21.49 -14.07
CA VAL A 540 -7.56 22.66 -13.91
C VAL A 540 -6.45 22.31 -12.94
N ASN A 541 -5.21 22.28 -13.44
CA ASN A 541 -4.03 21.81 -12.69
C ASN A 541 -3.01 22.94 -12.44
N LEU A 542 -2.23 22.81 -11.36
CA LEU A 542 -1.20 23.78 -10.96
C LEU A 542 -0.21 24.13 -12.09
N TRP A 543 0.29 23.11 -12.79
CA TRP A 543 1.37 23.20 -13.78
C TRP A 543 0.95 23.83 -15.12
N GLY A 544 -0.35 24.10 -15.32
CA GLY A 544 -0.85 24.81 -16.50
C GLY A 544 -1.44 26.18 -16.16
N ALA A 545 -2.28 26.23 -15.13
CA ALA A 545 -3.19 27.34 -14.89
C ALA A 545 -2.65 28.42 -13.93
N VAL A 546 -1.65 28.10 -13.10
CA VAL A 546 -1.21 28.99 -12.01
C VAL A 546 -0.24 30.07 -12.50
N ASP A 547 -0.43 31.29 -12.01
CA ASP A 547 0.52 32.40 -12.11
C ASP A 547 1.49 32.36 -10.92
N TRP A 548 2.64 31.73 -11.13
CA TRP A 548 3.68 31.56 -10.12
C TRP A 548 4.35 32.88 -9.68
N THR A 549 4.25 33.95 -10.49
CA THR A 549 4.80 35.27 -10.12
C THR A 549 3.97 35.99 -9.05
N ARG A 550 2.77 35.48 -8.77
CA ARG A 550 1.82 36.05 -7.80
C ARG A 550 1.36 35.05 -6.74
N THR A 551 1.56 33.76 -6.99
CA THR A 551 1.19 32.67 -6.07
C THR A 551 2.22 32.55 -4.95
N ARG A 552 1.73 32.61 -3.70
CA ARG A 552 2.54 32.53 -2.48
C ARG A 552 2.50 31.15 -1.81
N ALA A 553 1.42 30.40 -1.98
CA ALA A 553 1.28 29.05 -1.44
C ALA A 553 0.43 28.15 -2.35
N TYR A 554 0.66 26.84 -2.27
CA TYR A 554 -0.02 25.80 -3.05
C TYR A 554 -0.02 24.47 -2.28
N GLY A 555 -0.99 23.60 -2.58
CA GLY A 555 -1.12 22.26 -1.99
C GLY A 555 -0.81 21.16 -3.00
N VAL A 556 0.03 20.21 -2.58
CA VAL A 556 0.32 18.94 -3.28
C VAL A 556 0.50 17.87 -2.20
N GLY A 557 -0.02 16.67 -2.43
CA GLY A 557 -0.16 15.65 -1.40
C GLY A 557 -1.46 15.80 -0.60
N PHE A 558 -1.74 14.83 0.25
CA PHE A 558 -3.00 14.78 0.98
C PHE A 558 -3.05 15.79 2.14
N ASN A 559 -1.93 16.02 2.82
CA ASN A 559 -1.87 16.95 3.96
C ASN A 559 -0.90 18.12 3.72
N GLY A 560 -0.06 18.06 2.69
CA GLY A 560 1.02 19.00 2.45
C GLY A 560 0.59 20.35 1.88
N LEU A 561 1.03 21.43 2.52
CA LEU A 561 0.99 22.79 1.99
C LEU A 561 2.41 23.35 1.88
N TYR A 562 2.71 23.93 0.72
CA TYR A 562 4.00 24.52 0.41
C TYR A 562 3.87 26.00 0.11
N LEU A 563 4.80 26.79 0.61
CA LEU A 563 5.08 28.14 0.15
C LEU A 563 5.83 28.09 -1.19
N ASN A 564 5.54 29.04 -2.06
CA ASN A 564 6.35 29.30 -3.25
C ASN A 564 7.62 30.03 -2.81
N LEU A 565 8.50 29.30 -2.14
CA LEU A 565 9.65 29.82 -1.39
C LEU A 565 10.85 30.06 -2.31
N ALA A 566 11.43 31.25 -2.21
CA ALA A 566 12.63 31.64 -2.96
C ALA A 566 13.81 30.72 -2.61
N GLY A 567 14.51 30.23 -3.64
CA GLY A 567 15.66 29.32 -3.50
C GLY A 567 15.30 27.86 -3.20
N ARG A 568 14.03 27.54 -2.94
CA ARG A 568 13.54 26.15 -2.83
C ARG A 568 12.77 25.72 -4.07
N GLU A 569 11.86 26.57 -4.55
CA GLU A 569 11.13 26.32 -5.79
C GLU A 569 11.91 26.85 -6.99
N LEU A 570 11.99 26.06 -8.06
CA LEU A 570 12.76 26.37 -9.26
C LEU A 570 11.85 26.52 -10.47
N ASP A 571 12.15 27.45 -11.38
CA ASP A 571 11.40 27.56 -12.65
C ASP A 571 12.09 26.84 -13.82
N ASN A 572 13.38 26.47 -13.68
CA ASN A 572 14.13 25.67 -14.65
C ASN A 572 15.16 24.76 -13.95
N PRO A 573 15.12 23.43 -14.17
CA PRO A 573 16.03 22.48 -13.52
C PRO A 573 17.48 22.60 -14.01
N ASP A 574 17.69 23.11 -15.23
CA ASP A 574 19.01 23.25 -15.85
C ASP A 574 19.74 24.54 -15.44
N THR A 575 19.04 25.45 -14.75
CA THR A 575 19.60 26.73 -14.29
C THR A 575 19.24 26.99 -12.82
N PRO A 576 19.70 26.15 -11.88
CA PRO A 576 19.35 26.29 -10.45
C PRO A 576 19.98 27.53 -9.79
N ASP A 577 20.98 28.15 -10.41
CA ASP A 577 21.74 29.29 -9.87
C ASP A 577 21.21 30.67 -10.29
N VAL A 578 20.14 30.75 -11.11
CA VAL A 578 19.45 32.01 -11.39
C VAL A 578 18.30 32.19 -10.40
N ASP A 579 18.22 33.36 -9.76
CA ASP A 579 17.13 33.84 -8.88
C ASP A 579 15.77 33.97 -9.63
N GLU A 580 15.41 32.99 -10.45
CA GLU A 580 14.13 32.86 -11.16
C GLU A 580 13.37 31.68 -10.53
N GLY A 581 13.09 31.80 -9.24
CA GLY A 581 12.42 30.82 -8.38
C GLY A 581 11.43 31.50 -7.43
N GLY A 582 10.84 30.75 -6.49
CA GLY A 582 9.67 31.18 -5.70
C GLY A 582 9.68 32.62 -5.14
N ILE A 583 8.49 33.23 -5.00
CA ILE A 583 8.35 34.67 -4.69
C ILE A 583 8.40 35.01 -3.20
N VAL A 584 8.21 34.05 -2.30
CA VAL A 584 8.19 34.27 -0.85
C VAL A 584 9.60 34.20 -0.30
N GLN A 585 10.05 35.25 0.40
CA GLN A 585 11.41 35.26 0.95
C GLN A 585 11.52 34.40 2.22
N PRO A 586 12.59 33.60 2.38
CA PRO A 586 12.82 32.83 3.61
C PRO A 586 13.05 33.73 4.83
N GLY A 587 12.77 33.21 6.01
CA GLY A 587 12.85 33.93 7.29
C GLY A 587 11.53 34.63 7.62
N ALA A 588 11.60 35.86 8.12
CA ALA A 588 10.45 36.52 8.75
C ALA A 588 9.22 36.68 7.84
N GLU A 589 9.38 36.79 6.52
CA GLU A 589 8.25 36.83 5.58
C GLU A 589 7.55 35.46 5.50
N ALA A 590 8.30 34.39 5.25
CA ALA A 590 7.78 33.03 5.26
C ALA A 590 7.15 32.66 6.60
N ASP A 591 7.82 32.95 7.72
CA ASP A 591 7.33 32.63 9.08
C ASP A 591 5.99 33.34 9.36
N ALA A 592 5.86 34.61 8.99
CA ALA A 592 4.63 35.37 9.14
C ALA A 592 3.50 34.82 8.24
N LEU A 593 3.82 34.44 7.00
CA LEU A 593 2.86 33.89 6.06
C LEU A 593 2.35 32.51 6.51
N VAL A 594 3.24 31.63 6.98
CA VAL A 594 2.87 30.33 7.55
C VAL A 594 1.96 30.51 8.76
N ALA A 595 2.32 31.40 9.70
CA ALA A 595 1.50 31.67 10.88
C ALA A 595 0.12 32.25 10.51
N GLU A 596 0.04 33.09 9.48
CA GLU A 596 -1.22 33.61 8.96
C GLU A 596 -2.09 32.49 8.37
N ILE A 597 -1.53 31.67 7.48
CA ILE A 597 -2.24 30.58 6.81
C ILE A 597 -2.71 29.55 7.84
N LYS A 598 -1.86 29.13 8.78
CA LYS A 598 -2.22 28.24 9.90
C LYS A 598 -3.46 28.75 10.63
N ARG A 599 -3.45 30.00 11.08
CA ARG A 599 -4.57 30.61 11.81
C ARG A 599 -5.86 30.63 11.00
N LYS A 600 -5.77 30.86 9.68
CA LYS A 600 -6.96 30.87 8.81
C LYS A 600 -7.48 29.46 8.52
N LEU A 601 -6.58 28.48 8.30
CA LEU A 601 -6.96 27.07 8.14
C LEU A 601 -7.69 26.57 9.39
N GLU A 602 -7.12 26.81 10.58
CA GLU A 602 -7.72 26.40 11.86
C GLU A 602 -9.02 27.15 12.19
N ALA A 603 -9.33 28.23 11.48
CA ALA A 603 -10.57 28.98 11.61
C ALA A 603 -11.64 28.58 10.57
N VAL A 604 -11.35 27.64 9.66
CA VAL A 604 -12.35 27.15 8.70
C VAL A 604 -13.45 26.43 9.46
N ASP A 605 -14.68 26.95 9.32
CA ASP A 605 -15.90 26.44 9.93
C ASP A 605 -16.85 25.92 8.86
N ASP A 606 -17.45 24.78 9.14
CA ASP A 606 -18.50 24.17 8.34
C ASP A 606 -19.72 23.90 9.22
N GLY A 607 -20.62 24.89 9.28
CA GLY A 607 -21.87 24.78 10.04
C GLY A 607 -21.67 24.64 11.55
N GLY A 608 -20.63 25.25 12.11
CA GLY A 608 -20.27 25.14 13.53
C GLY A 608 -19.26 24.03 13.85
N VAL A 609 -18.78 23.29 12.85
CA VAL A 609 -17.74 22.27 13.00
C VAL A 609 -16.43 22.79 12.39
N GLN A 610 -15.36 22.76 13.18
CA GLN A 610 -14.02 23.12 12.71
C GLN A 610 -13.54 22.07 11.69
N VAL A 611 -13.15 22.50 10.47
CA VAL A 611 -12.75 21.58 9.38
C VAL A 611 -11.30 21.10 9.55
N VAL A 612 -10.40 22.02 9.91
CA VAL A 612 -8.98 21.74 10.18
C VAL A 612 -8.76 21.89 11.68
N LEU A 613 -8.51 20.77 12.38
CA LEU A 613 -8.25 20.79 13.82
C LEU A 613 -6.95 21.51 14.14
N ARG A 614 -5.91 21.22 13.35
CA ARG A 614 -4.58 21.81 13.49
C ARG A 614 -3.86 21.87 12.15
N ALA A 615 -3.05 22.90 11.96
CA ALA A 615 -2.08 22.96 10.86
C ALA A 615 -0.67 23.05 11.44
N ASP A 616 0.09 21.98 11.36
CA ASP A 616 1.40 21.85 12.01
C ASP A 616 2.51 22.50 11.19
N ILE A 617 3.25 23.42 11.80
CA ILE A 617 4.45 24.01 11.20
C ILE A 617 5.54 22.95 11.24
N THR A 618 5.94 22.45 10.08
CA THR A 618 6.83 21.28 9.99
C THR A 618 8.23 21.53 10.58
N ALA A 619 8.70 22.77 10.53
CA ALA A 619 9.95 23.18 11.16
C ALA A 619 9.95 22.96 12.69
N ASP A 620 8.78 23.03 13.32
CA ASP A 620 8.59 22.86 14.76
C ASP A 620 8.39 21.38 15.16
N VAL A 621 7.72 20.59 14.32
CA VAL A 621 7.35 19.20 14.63
C VAL A 621 8.35 18.15 14.13
N TYR A 622 9.16 18.48 13.10
CA TYR A 622 10.12 17.54 12.54
C TYR A 622 11.53 17.71 13.10
N ALA A 623 12.28 16.61 13.19
CA ALA A 623 13.67 16.51 13.61
C ALA A 623 14.49 15.81 12.51
N GLY A 624 15.77 16.14 12.33
CA GLY A 624 16.64 15.45 11.36
C GLY A 624 17.10 16.28 10.16
N ALA A 625 17.87 15.64 9.27
CA ALA A 625 18.61 16.31 8.19
C ALA A 625 17.76 16.72 6.98
N ARG A 626 16.56 16.15 6.83
CA ARG A 626 15.70 16.33 5.65
C ARG A 626 14.54 17.29 5.86
N LYS A 627 14.50 18.03 6.98
CA LYS A 627 13.44 19.02 7.27
C LYS A 627 13.21 20.03 6.14
N GLN A 628 14.26 20.42 5.43
CA GLN A 628 14.17 21.42 4.34
C GLN A 628 13.38 20.91 3.11
N GLU A 629 13.19 19.60 3.00
CA GLU A 629 12.40 18.98 1.93
C GLU A 629 10.90 18.93 2.25
N ALA A 630 10.51 19.18 3.51
CA ALA A 630 9.13 19.02 3.98
C ALA A 630 8.17 20.07 3.38
N PRO A 631 6.85 19.79 3.40
CA PRO A 631 5.83 20.85 3.40
C PRO A 631 6.12 21.91 4.44
N ASP A 632 5.67 23.16 4.25
CA ASP A 632 5.79 24.19 5.28
C ASP A 632 4.71 24.02 6.37
N LEU A 633 3.55 23.48 5.99
CA LEU A 633 2.50 23.05 6.90
C LEU A 633 2.04 21.63 6.56
N GLN A 634 1.76 20.84 7.59
CA GLN A 634 0.90 19.66 7.48
C GLN A 634 -0.50 19.99 8.00
N VAL A 635 -1.50 19.85 7.16
CA VAL A 635 -2.90 20.12 7.49
C VAL A 635 -3.52 18.88 8.14
N GLY A 636 -3.86 18.96 9.42
CA GLY A 636 -4.58 17.94 10.17
C GLY A 636 -6.09 18.22 10.20
N TYR A 637 -6.85 17.45 9.41
CA TYR A 637 -8.30 17.58 9.32
C TYR A 637 -9.02 17.03 10.55
N ASN A 638 -10.24 17.50 10.79
CA ASN A 638 -11.12 16.97 11.84
C ASN A 638 -11.78 15.65 11.43
N ALA A 639 -12.31 14.92 12.41
CA ALA A 639 -13.16 13.75 12.19
C ALA A 639 -14.26 14.06 11.17
N GLY A 640 -14.45 13.19 10.18
CA GLY A 640 -15.38 13.44 9.07
C GLY A 640 -14.80 14.18 7.87
N TYR A 641 -13.61 14.78 7.97
CA TYR A 641 -13.03 15.65 6.94
C TYR A 641 -11.71 15.10 6.38
N GLY A 642 -11.40 15.49 5.15
CA GLY A 642 -10.14 15.15 4.49
C GLY A 642 -9.93 15.97 3.23
N ASN A 643 -8.70 15.99 2.72
CA ASN A 643 -8.41 16.69 1.48
C ASN A 643 -9.07 16.00 0.28
N ALA A 644 -9.62 16.77 -0.64
CA ALA A 644 -10.19 16.21 -1.87
C ALA A 644 -9.10 15.56 -2.73
N ASP A 645 -9.30 14.33 -3.21
CA ASP A 645 -8.36 13.58 -4.06
C ASP A 645 -7.79 14.43 -5.21
N ALA A 646 -8.67 15.19 -5.86
CA ALA A 646 -8.31 16.08 -6.95
C ALA A 646 -7.34 17.17 -6.48
N SER A 647 -7.61 17.80 -5.33
CA SER A 647 -6.70 18.79 -4.75
C SER A 647 -5.35 18.18 -4.38
N SER A 648 -5.32 16.94 -3.86
CA SER A 648 -4.08 16.25 -3.49
C SER A 648 -3.11 16.06 -4.66
N VAL A 649 -3.62 15.89 -5.87
CA VAL A 649 -2.80 15.78 -7.10
C VAL A 649 -2.54 17.12 -7.80
N GLY A 650 -2.85 18.24 -7.13
CA GLY A 650 -2.61 19.58 -7.67
C GLY A 650 -3.71 20.07 -8.63
N ARG A 651 -4.94 19.56 -8.53
CA ARG A 651 -6.09 20.17 -9.20
C ARG A 651 -6.71 21.26 -8.35
N ILE A 652 -7.57 22.07 -8.99
CA ILE A 652 -8.29 23.18 -8.36
C ILE A 652 -9.82 22.97 -8.54
N PRO A 653 -10.41 22.06 -7.76
CA PRO A 653 -11.84 21.73 -7.80
C PRO A 653 -12.79 22.92 -7.70
N HIS A 654 -14.04 22.68 -8.11
CA HIS A 654 -15.11 23.68 -8.08
C HIS A 654 -15.39 24.28 -6.70
N ALA A 655 -15.50 23.43 -5.68
CA ALA A 655 -15.91 23.83 -4.34
C ALA A 655 -14.76 23.68 -3.35
N VAL A 656 -14.72 24.57 -2.34
CA VAL A 656 -13.85 24.43 -1.18
C VAL A 656 -14.30 23.27 -0.30
N LEU A 657 -15.60 23.10 -0.11
CA LEU A 657 -16.20 22.01 0.64
C LEU A 657 -17.25 21.30 -0.21
N SER A 658 -17.25 19.98 -0.18
CA SER A 658 -18.26 19.16 -0.85
C SER A 658 -18.48 17.85 -0.09
N ASP A 659 -19.68 17.31 -0.16
CA ASP A 659 -19.95 15.97 0.38
C ASP A 659 -19.13 14.91 -0.36
N ASN A 660 -18.67 13.90 0.37
CA ASN A 660 -18.04 12.74 -0.24
C ASN A 660 -19.11 11.80 -0.80
N LEU A 661 -19.63 12.16 -1.96
CA LEU A 661 -20.60 11.35 -2.70
C LEU A 661 -19.97 10.47 -3.79
N GLY A 662 -18.70 10.73 -4.14
CA GLY A 662 -18.07 10.15 -5.31
C GLY A 662 -16.75 9.43 -4.99
N GLY A 663 -16.57 8.27 -5.62
CA GLY A 663 -15.44 7.37 -5.38
C GLY A 663 -15.69 6.52 -4.14
N THR A 664 -15.36 5.24 -4.22
CA THR A 664 -15.56 4.28 -3.13
C THR A 664 -14.59 4.49 -1.96
N PHE A 665 -13.78 5.55 -1.92
CA PHE A 665 -12.93 5.90 -0.78
C PHE A 665 -13.69 6.78 0.24
N ASN A 666 -14.04 6.21 1.40
CA ASN A 666 -15.02 6.77 2.35
C ASN A 666 -14.72 6.48 3.83
N GLY A 667 -13.84 5.55 4.16
CA GLY A 667 -13.07 5.58 5.41
C GLY A 667 -11.75 6.31 5.17
N ASN A 668 -11.20 6.99 6.17
CA ASN A 668 -9.96 7.71 6.01
C ASN A 668 -9.20 7.85 7.32
N HIS A 669 -7.88 7.92 7.21
CA HIS A 669 -6.97 8.19 8.30
C HIS A 669 -6.16 9.48 8.07
N LEU A 670 -6.26 10.15 6.92
CA LEU A 670 -5.46 11.33 6.53
C LEU A 670 -5.88 12.63 7.28
N MET A 671 -6.16 12.54 8.57
CA MET A 671 -6.69 13.58 9.46
C MET A 671 -5.62 14.13 10.41
N ALA A 672 -6.00 14.83 11.48
CA ALA A 672 -5.09 15.14 12.58
C ALA A 672 -4.71 13.84 13.34
N PRO A 673 -3.43 13.64 13.72
CA PRO A 673 -2.97 12.41 14.37
C PRO A 673 -3.78 11.96 15.60
N GLU A 674 -4.31 12.91 16.37
CA GLU A 674 -5.12 12.62 17.57
C GLU A 674 -6.53 12.07 17.26
N VAL A 675 -7.02 12.24 16.02
CA VAL A 675 -8.32 11.71 15.59
C VAL A 675 -8.22 10.23 15.24
N VAL A 676 -7.05 9.80 14.77
CA VAL A 676 -6.84 8.49 14.13
C VAL A 676 -5.60 7.81 14.73
N ALA A 677 -5.53 7.80 16.05
CA ALA A 677 -4.42 7.16 16.74
C ALA A 677 -4.42 5.64 16.48
N GLY A 678 -3.23 5.05 16.40
CA GLY A 678 -3.08 3.61 16.28
C GLY A 678 -3.39 2.88 17.58
N THR A 679 -3.23 1.56 17.54
CA THR A 679 -3.44 0.67 18.68
C THR A 679 -2.11 0.04 19.10
N LEU A 680 -1.90 -0.12 20.40
CA LEU A 680 -0.90 -1.01 20.98
C LEU A 680 -1.56 -1.95 22.00
N LEU A 681 -1.39 -3.25 21.78
CA LEU A 681 -1.72 -4.33 22.72
C LEU A 681 -0.50 -5.21 22.92
N THR A 682 -0.30 -5.67 24.15
CA THR A 682 0.83 -6.55 24.45
C THR A 682 0.56 -7.38 25.70
N ASN A 683 1.33 -8.46 25.89
CA ASN A 683 1.42 -9.16 27.17
C ASN A 683 2.54 -8.58 28.07
N GLY A 684 3.27 -7.58 27.60
CA GLY A 684 4.19 -6.77 28.39
C GLY A 684 3.47 -5.68 29.19
N LYS A 685 4.11 -5.17 30.25
CA LYS A 685 3.58 -4.03 31.01
C LYS A 685 4.04 -2.72 30.38
N VAL A 686 3.11 -1.94 29.87
CA VAL A 686 3.36 -0.63 29.24
C VAL A 686 3.58 0.43 30.31
N LEU A 687 4.65 1.22 30.18
CA LEU A 687 4.93 2.37 31.03
C LEU A 687 3.86 3.45 30.86
N PRO A 688 3.53 4.23 31.90
CA PRO A 688 2.66 5.40 31.72
C PRO A 688 3.30 6.43 30.78
N GLY A 689 2.56 6.91 29.79
CA GLY A 689 3.04 7.93 28.85
C GLY A 689 2.26 7.94 27.54
N GLU A 690 2.53 8.95 26.71
CA GLU A 690 2.09 8.98 25.31
C GLU A 690 3.16 8.30 24.46
N HIS A 691 2.96 7.03 24.16
CA HIS A 691 3.87 6.27 23.30
C HIS A 691 3.49 6.43 21.84
N ARG A 692 4.50 6.33 20.97
CA ARG A 692 4.39 6.57 19.54
C ARG A 692 5.15 5.50 18.76
N LEU A 693 5.05 5.54 17.44
CA LEU A 693 5.59 4.48 16.57
C LEU A 693 7.12 4.34 16.64
N GLU A 694 7.84 5.43 16.85
CA GLU A 694 9.31 5.43 16.95
C GLU A 694 9.81 4.82 18.28
N ASP A 695 9.01 4.93 19.35
CA ASP A 695 9.25 4.31 20.65
C ASP A 695 9.28 2.79 20.54
N LEU A 696 8.41 2.19 19.72
CA LEU A 696 8.41 0.75 19.48
C LEU A 696 9.72 0.27 18.83
N THR A 697 10.33 1.08 17.97
CA THR A 697 11.65 0.77 17.38
C THR A 697 12.72 0.71 18.47
N VAL A 698 12.74 1.70 19.35
CA VAL A 698 13.71 1.79 20.46
C VAL A 698 13.49 0.65 21.46
N GLU A 699 12.24 0.36 21.78
CA GLU A 699 11.84 -0.76 22.64
C GLU A 699 12.32 -2.10 22.05
N LEU A 700 12.11 -2.34 20.75
CA LEU A 700 12.55 -3.57 20.09
C LEU A 700 14.07 -3.75 20.13
N LEU A 701 14.86 -2.68 19.99
CA LEU A 701 16.31 -2.75 20.16
C LEU A 701 16.70 -3.04 21.61
N GLU A 702 16.00 -2.42 22.57
CA GLU A 702 16.25 -2.63 24.01
C GLU A 702 15.96 -4.07 24.45
N GLN A 703 14.94 -4.73 23.89
CA GLN A 703 14.65 -6.14 24.16
C GLN A 703 15.83 -7.09 23.88
N TYR A 704 16.78 -6.67 23.04
CA TYR A 704 18.01 -7.41 22.73
C TYR A 704 19.28 -6.77 23.30
N GLY A 705 19.14 -5.77 24.18
CA GLY A 705 20.28 -5.08 24.81
C GLY A 705 21.08 -4.22 23.82
N ILE A 706 20.46 -3.77 22.72
CA ILE A 706 21.10 -2.95 21.70
C ILE A 706 20.77 -1.49 21.98
N ALA A 707 21.80 -0.65 22.10
CA ALA A 707 21.61 0.79 22.29
C ALA A 707 21.06 1.43 21.01
N PRO A 708 20.06 2.32 21.09
CA PRO A 708 19.54 3.03 19.93
C PRO A 708 20.61 3.93 19.31
N GLY A 709 20.56 4.06 17.98
CA GLY A 709 21.42 4.99 17.25
C GLY A 709 21.10 6.45 17.60
N ALA A 710 22.04 7.37 17.33
CA ALA A 710 21.89 8.79 17.68
C ALA A 710 20.74 9.51 16.95
N ASP A 711 20.31 8.97 15.80
CA ASP A 711 19.24 9.54 14.98
C ASP A 711 17.85 9.04 15.39
N LEU A 712 17.76 8.00 16.24
CA LEU A 712 16.48 7.50 16.75
C LEU A 712 15.98 8.44 17.85
N ILE A 713 14.69 8.76 17.81
CA ILE A 713 14.08 9.76 18.71
C ILE A 713 13.13 9.17 19.74
N GLY A 714 12.82 7.88 19.64
CA GLY A 714 11.91 7.19 20.56
C GLY A 714 12.52 6.92 21.93
N HIS A 715 11.70 6.39 22.83
CA HIS A 715 12.06 6.00 24.19
C HIS A 715 11.49 4.62 24.56
N PRO A 716 11.98 4.01 25.66
CA PRO A 716 11.48 2.72 26.12
C PRO A 716 9.98 2.76 26.47
N VAL A 717 9.27 1.70 26.13
CA VAL A 717 7.82 1.54 26.25
C VAL A 717 7.43 0.60 27.40
N PHE A 718 8.25 -0.41 27.71
CA PHE A 718 7.88 -1.42 28.70
C PHE A 718 8.56 -1.27 30.06
N GLU A 719 7.86 -1.65 31.13
CA GLU A 719 8.47 -1.83 32.44
C GLU A 719 9.53 -2.92 32.37
N ARG A 720 10.70 -2.65 32.96
CA ARG A 720 11.76 -3.66 33.05
C ARG A 720 11.35 -4.74 34.04
N THR A 721 11.24 -5.97 33.56
CA THR A 721 11.22 -7.14 34.45
C THR A 721 12.62 -7.29 35.06
N PRO A 722 12.75 -7.31 36.40
CA PRO A 722 14.05 -7.33 37.08
C PRO A 722 14.90 -8.57 36.82
#